data_AF-A0A314KK04-F1
#
_entry.id   AF-A0A314KK04-F1
#
_cell.length_a   1.000
_cell.length_b   1.000
_cell.length_c   1.000
_cell.angle_alpha   90.00
_cell.angle_beta   90.00
_cell.angle_gamma   90.00
#
_symmetry.space_group_name_H-M   'P 1'
#
loop_
_entity.id
_entity.type
_entity.pdbx_description
1 polymer ?
#
loop_
_entity_poly.entity_id
_entity_poly.type
_entity_poly.pdbx_seq_one_letter_code
_entity_poly.pdbx_strand_id
1 'polypeptide(L)'
;MDYEQLMLRETLRGQSIEHNKKKYITVSSTTSSVASHEDLRSRIESFHMLEKGNISKSDSAEKKLSWLRSQIIGEDADFETPFGKRRLTYADHTASGRCLHYIENYITNNVLPFYGNSHTSDSYVGYQTTKIVHEAAAYVKKCLGGGEEDAIIFCGSGSTAAIKRLQEVMGITVPSILREKVLTKCFRNETKERWVVFVGPYEHHSNILSWRQSLAEVVEIGLDDNGLVDMEALRVQLELYKSTNRPLLGSFSACSNVTGTYSDTRAIARLLHKNGAFACFDFAASAPYAKIEMRSGEIDGYDAVFLSPHKFLGGPGTPGVLVMNKALYRLRTSPPSTCGGGTVDFVNPFNEKDTLYVENIEEREDAGTPPIIQKVRTALSFWVKEFISHKVIERMEHGYIELALERLLPNPNIWVLGNVTAKRQAVLSFLIYTTTYSSSGDINGEDNELYLWRETGNKKDKPLHGPFVAKLLNDLFGIQARGGCACAGPYGHILLKVDEPHSLAFKDAIQMGYSGVKPGWTRVSFPYYMSKEEFEFILAALEFISIYGQRFLPLYHFNWKSGAWTFKKKAFKEALIGRDHNCNFCGSQMIHGLNLGCHDTKENNHGGGSPSKEGLIYKYVKYLETAKRIASLLPKFPPQRSMPEEIDPNLVTFRV
;
A
#
# COMPACT_ATOMS: atom_id res chain seq x y z
N MET A 1 -12.43 33.05 -8.09
CA MET A 1 -13.53 33.22 -7.11
C MET A 1 -14.29 31.89 -7.12
N ASP A 2 -14.12 30.97 -6.17
CA ASP A 2 -13.63 31.15 -4.81
C ASP A 2 -13.16 29.81 -4.19
N TYR A 3 -11.91 29.41 -4.46
CA TYR A 3 -11.27 28.25 -3.80
C TYR A 3 -10.80 28.63 -2.38
N GLU A 4 -10.40 29.89 -2.20
CA GLU A 4 -10.06 30.46 -0.89
C GLU A 4 -11.29 30.55 0.02
N GLN A 5 -12.46 31.04 -0.46
CA GLN A 5 -13.67 31.08 0.40
C GLN A 5 -14.21 29.70 0.77
N LEU A 6 -14.01 28.65 -0.04
CA LEU A 6 -14.48 27.30 0.30
C LEU A 6 -13.65 26.69 1.44
N MET A 7 -12.34 26.88 1.42
CA MET A 7 -11.43 26.48 2.50
C MET A 7 -11.65 27.32 3.78
N LEU A 8 -11.96 28.61 3.65
CA LEU A 8 -12.22 29.52 4.78
C LEU A 8 -13.60 29.34 5.42
N ARG A 9 -14.66 29.04 4.64
CA ARG A 9 -16.04 28.90 5.15
C ARG A 9 -16.23 27.73 6.11
N GLU A 10 -15.53 26.61 5.89
CA GLU A 10 -15.64 25.45 6.78
C GLU A 10 -14.83 25.60 8.07
N THR A 11 -13.74 26.36 8.02
CA THR A 11 -12.85 26.60 9.17
C THR A 11 -13.53 27.46 10.25
N LEU A 12 -14.45 28.35 9.86
CA LEU A 12 -15.16 29.26 10.78
C LEU A 12 -16.37 28.63 11.50
N ARG A 13 -16.86 27.45 11.08
CA ARG A 13 -17.97 26.77 11.76
C ARG A 13 -17.54 25.92 12.97
N GLY A 14 -16.23 25.71 13.16
CA GLY A 14 -15.69 24.84 14.22
C GLY A 14 -15.08 25.55 15.43
N GLN A 15 -15.07 26.88 15.47
CA GLN A 15 -14.42 27.65 16.54
C GLN A 15 -15.38 28.66 17.16
N SER A 16 -16.21 28.19 18.07
CA SER A 16 -16.71 29.03 19.15
C SER A 16 -16.67 28.24 20.44
N ILE A 17 -15.99 28.82 21.44
CA ILE A 17 -15.91 28.48 22.88
C ILE A 17 -14.49 28.07 23.30
N GLU A 18 -13.68 29.06 23.70
CA GLU A 18 -13.20 29.25 25.09
C GLU A 18 -12.12 30.33 25.14
N HIS A 19 -12.29 31.28 26.06
CA HIS A 19 -11.35 32.36 26.34
C HIS A 19 -10.78 32.19 27.76
N ASN A 20 -9.47 32.47 27.86
CA ASN A 20 -8.72 32.92 29.03
C ASN A 20 -8.37 31.94 30.17
N LYS A 21 -7.07 31.64 30.30
CA LYS A 21 -6.16 32.35 31.24
C LYS A 21 -4.70 31.88 31.09
N LYS A 22 -3.79 32.84 30.83
CA LYS A 22 -2.33 32.67 30.94
C LYS A 22 -1.89 32.70 32.41
N LYS A 23 -0.99 31.80 32.82
CA LYS A 23 -0.08 32.02 33.94
C LYS A 23 1.34 31.61 33.53
N TYR A 24 2.24 32.58 33.66
CA TYR A 24 3.69 32.43 33.52
C TYR A 24 4.25 31.66 34.72
N ILE A 25 5.15 30.70 34.49
CA ILE A 25 6.07 30.18 35.52
C ILE A 25 7.48 30.08 34.93
N THR A 26 8.40 30.62 35.73
CA THR A 26 9.80 30.94 35.52
C THR A 26 10.71 29.71 35.46
N VAL A 27 11.73 29.77 34.59
CA VAL A 27 12.82 28.79 34.48
C VAL A 27 13.82 28.99 35.61
N SER A 28 14.19 27.92 36.31
CA SER A 28 15.35 27.87 37.21
C SER A 28 16.24 26.69 36.81
N SER A 29 17.50 27.03 36.57
CA SER A 29 18.63 26.14 36.31
C SER A 29 19.24 25.62 37.61
N THR A 30 19.51 24.32 37.69
CA THR A 30 20.53 23.79 38.63
C THR A 30 21.24 22.56 38.06
N THR A 31 22.54 22.57 38.30
CA THR A 31 23.63 21.72 37.83
C THR A 31 23.82 20.43 38.64
N SER A 32 24.22 19.37 37.92
CA SER A 32 25.07 18.21 38.28
C SER A 32 25.18 17.71 39.74
N SER A 33 24.91 16.41 39.92
CA SER A 33 25.63 15.58 40.91
C SER A 33 25.80 14.13 40.43
N VAL A 34 27.08 13.76 40.27
CA VAL A 34 27.76 12.46 40.34
C VAL A 34 26.91 11.21 40.62
N ALA A 35 26.94 10.25 39.69
CA ALA A 35 26.31 8.94 39.79
C ALA A 35 27.16 7.96 40.62
N SER A 36 26.55 7.32 41.62
CA SER A 36 27.12 6.23 42.41
C SER A 36 26.80 4.86 41.78
N HIS A 37 27.75 3.95 41.90
CA HIS A 37 27.90 2.65 41.20
C HIS A 37 26.83 1.55 41.48
N GLU A 38 25.68 1.89 42.06
CA GLU A 38 24.58 0.94 42.34
C GLU A 38 23.35 1.11 41.44
N ASP A 39 23.33 2.13 40.57
CA ASP A 39 22.19 2.45 39.70
C ASP A 39 22.18 1.70 38.34
N LEU A 40 23.13 0.77 38.14
CA LEU A 40 23.26 -0.01 36.89
C LEU A 40 22.44 -1.31 36.86
N ARG A 41 21.76 -1.68 37.95
CA ARG A 41 21.01 -2.94 38.07
C ARG A 41 19.48 -2.81 37.93
N SER A 42 18.95 -1.62 37.63
CA SER A 42 17.48 -1.39 37.58
C SER A 42 16.90 -0.82 36.28
N ARG A 43 17.69 -0.60 35.21
CA ARG A 43 17.13 -0.21 33.89
C ARG A 43 16.62 -1.42 33.11
N ILE A 44 15.57 -2.05 33.63
CA ILE A 44 14.72 -2.99 32.89
C ILE A 44 13.65 -2.14 32.20
N GLU A 45 13.97 -1.57 31.05
CA GLU A 45 13.01 -0.79 30.25
C GLU A 45 12.40 -1.69 29.16
N SER A 46 11.39 -2.47 29.54
CA SER A 46 10.57 -3.25 28.60
C SER A 46 9.82 -2.34 27.61
N PHE A 47 9.27 -2.91 26.52
CA PHE A 47 8.36 -2.24 25.58
C PHE A 47 7.22 -1.44 26.26
N HIS A 48 6.95 -1.67 27.56
CA HIS A 48 6.01 -0.89 28.37
C HIS A 48 6.39 0.59 28.57
N MET A 49 7.66 0.99 28.42
CA MET A 49 8.11 2.39 28.55
C MET A 49 7.96 3.25 27.28
N LEU A 50 7.39 2.73 26.18
CA LEU A 50 7.08 3.52 24.97
C LEU A 50 6.15 4.73 25.24
N GLU A 51 5.62 4.85 26.47
CA GLU A 51 4.85 6.00 26.98
C GLU A 51 5.69 7.25 27.33
N LYS A 52 7.02 7.24 27.23
CA LYS A 52 7.87 8.43 27.49
C LYS A 52 8.01 9.38 26.29
N GLY A 53 6.94 9.56 25.51
CA GLY A 53 6.75 10.78 24.72
C GLY A 53 5.93 11.77 25.54
N ASN A 54 5.97 13.08 25.23
CA ASN A 54 5.12 14.10 25.86
C ASN A 54 3.60 13.91 25.60
N ILE A 55 3.15 12.72 25.20
CA ILE A 55 1.80 12.41 24.72
C ILE A 55 1.31 11.13 25.38
N SER A 56 0.22 11.25 26.11
CA SER A 56 -0.44 10.16 26.84
C SER A 56 -1.40 9.38 25.93
N LYS A 57 -1.72 8.14 26.31
CA LYS A 57 -2.83 7.38 25.71
C LYS A 57 -4.18 8.10 25.83
N SER A 58 -4.35 8.97 26.82
CA SER A 58 -5.57 9.78 27.04
C SER A 58 -5.66 11.04 26.19
N ASP A 59 -4.62 11.41 25.43
CA ASP A 59 -4.66 12.57 24.55
C ASP A 59 -5.70 12.39 23.42
N SER A 60 -6.19 13.53 22.91
CA SER A 60 -7.15 13.55 21.80
C SER A 60 -6.57 12.91 20.54
N ALA A 61 -7.45 12.33 19.72
CA ALA A 61 -7.06 11.71 18.45
C ALA A 61 -6.25 12.69 17.57
N GLU A 62 -6.65 13.96 17.50
CA GLU A 62 -5.94 14.97 16.70
C GLU A 62 -4.52 15.23 17.19
N LYS A 63 -4.28 15.29 18.51
CA LYS A 63 -2.92 15.44 19.05
C LYS A 63 -2.04 14.26 18.67
N LYS A 64 -2.57 13.03 18.74
CA LYS A 64 -1.84 11.81 18.37
C LYS A 64 -1.52 11.76 16.87
N LEU A 65 -2.49 12.11 16.02
CA LEU A 65 -2.28 12.18 14.56
C LEU A 65 -1.30 13.28 14.19
N SER A 66 -1.37 14.44 14.84
CA SER A 66 -0.42 15.54 14.63
C SER A 66 1.00 15.16 15.04
N TRP A 67 1.17 14.43 16.14
CA TRP A 67 2.47 13.88 16.51
C TRP A 67 2.95 12.84 15.51
N LEU A 68 2.07 11.96 15.06
CA LEU A 68 2.42 10.91 14.10
C LEU A 68 2.96 11.52 12.81
N ARG A 69 2.30 12.56 12.28
CA ARG A 69 2.80 13.34 11.13
C ARG A 69 4.18 13.94 11.39
N SER A 70 4.41 14.53 12.58
CA SER A 70 5.72 15.11 12.90
C SER A 70 6.85 14.07 13.03
N GLN A 71 6.52 12.79 13.21
CA GLN A 71 7.50 11.71 13.23
C GLN A 71 7.87 11.18 11.84
N ILE A 72 7.13 11.53 10.79
CA ILE A 72 7.39 11.01 9.44
C ILE A 72 8.74 11.53 8.93
N ILE A 73 9.64 10.61 8.62
CA ILE A 73 10.94 10.97 8.05
C ILE A 73 10.72 11.47 6.61
N GLY A 74 11.20 12.68 6.35
CA GLY A 74 11.10 13.33 5.05
C GLY A 74 9.71 13.86 4.70
N GLU A 75 8.88 14.18 5.71
CA GLU A 75 7.57 14.82 5.54
C GLU A 75 7.64 16.14 4.74
N ASP A 76 8.66 16.97 5.04
CA ASP A 76 8.89 18.25 4.36
C ASP A 76 9.89 18.15 3.20
N ALA A 77 10.15 16.93 2.70
CA ALA A 77 11.09 16.73 1.62
C ALA A 77 10.58 17.36 0.31
N ASP A 78 11.47 18.03 -0.41
CA ASP A 78 11.21 18.56 -1.73
C ASP A 78 12.13 17.88 -2.76
N PHE A 79 11.73 17.89 -4.03
CA PHE A 79 12.54 17.40 -5.13
C PHE A 79 12.31 18.21 -6.41
N GLU A 80 13.28 18.15 -7.33
CA GLU A 80 13.19 18.84 -8.61
C GLU A 80 12.33 18.07 -9.62
N THR A 81 11.44 18.79 -10.30
CA THR A 81 10.63 18.27 -11.40
C THR A 81 10.89 19.09 -12.67
N PRO A 82 10.43 18.63 -13.85
CA PRO A 82 10.46 19.46 -15.06
C PRO A 82 9.76 20.82 -14.94
N PHE A 83 8.86 20.98 -13.95
CA PHE A 83 8.08 22.19 -13.70
C PHE A 83 8.53 22.90 -12.41
N GLY A 84 9.69 22.53 -11.88
CA GLY A 84 10.31 23.10 -10.69
C GLY A 84 10.25 22.27 -9.45
N LYS A 85 10.78 22.84 -8.37
CA LYS A 85 10.75 22.24 -7.04
C LYS A 85 9.31 21.94 -6.61
N ARG A 86 9.07 20.70 -6.17
CA ARG A 86 7.79 20.25 -5.62
C ARG A 86 8.03 19.57 -4.27
N ARG A 87 7.10 19.80 -3.35
CA ARG A 87 7.01 19.01 -2.12
C ARG A 87 6.64 17.57 -2.46
N LEU A 88 7.28 16.62 -1.81
CA LEU A 88 6.91 15.22 -1.90
C LEU A 88 5.60 15.00 -1.11
N THR A 89 4.49 14.84 -1.83
CA THR A 89 3.21 14.45 -1.23
C THR A 89 2.98 12.97 -1.51
N TYR A 90 3.13 12.12 -0.50
CA TYR A 90 3.08 10.67 -0.68
C TYR A 90 1.63 10.16 -0.70
N ALA A 91 1.24 9.44 -1.77
CA ALA A 91 -0.12 8.93 -1.95
C ALA A 91 -0.14 7.45 -2.38
N ASP A 92 0.95 6.70 -2.17
CA ASP A 92 1.07 5.25 -2.49
C ASP A 92 1.23 4.39 -1.23
N HIS A 93 0.53 4.75 -0.15
CA HIS A 93 0.59 4.09 1.15
C HIS A 93 0.14 2.61 1.10
N THR A 94 -0.74 2.26 0.15
CA THR A 94 -1.12 0.85 -0.09
C THR A 94 0.06 -0.01 -0.55
N ALA A 95 1.10 0.60 -1.15
CA ALA A 95 2.32 -0.12 -1.54
C ALA A 95 3.31 -0.28 -0.37
N SER A 96 3.57 0.78 0.39
CA SER A 96 4.50 0.77 1.52
C SER A 96 4.20 1.93 2.49
N GLY A 97 4.45 1.73 3.77
CA GLY A 97 4.46 2.81 4.74
C GLY A 97 5.72 3.66 4.64
N ARG A 98 5.74 4.79 5.36
CA ARG A 98 6.91 5.67 5.54
C ARG A 98 7.67 5.29 6.82
N CYS A 99 8.92 5.71 6.98
CA CYS A 99 9.68 5.52 8.23
C CYS A 99 9.34 6.59 9.26
N LEU A 100 9.55 6.29 10.55
CA LEU A 100 9.31 7.21 11.66
C LEU A 100 10.58 7.48 12.45
N HIS A 101 10.85 8.76 12.76
CA HIS A 101 11.96 9.17 13.64
C HIS A 101 11.91 8.45 14.97
N TYR A 102 10.72 8.32 15.57
CA TYR A 102 10.52 7.62 16.83
C TYR A 102 11.06 6.18 16.82
N ILE A 103 10.76 5.42 15.76
CA ILE A 103 11.17 4.01 15.64
C ILE A 103 12.68 3.91 15.37
N GLU A 104 13.20 4.71 14.43
CA GLU A 104 14.63 4.65 14.12
C GLU A 104 15.47 5.10 15.32
N ASN A 105 15.06 6.15 16.04
CA ASN A 105 15.72 6.58 17.28
C ASN A 105 15.65 5.50 18.37
N TYR A 106 14.51 4.81 18.51
CA TYR A 106 14.39 3.71 19.47
C TYR A 106 15.38 2.59 19.15
N ILE A 107 15.47 2.18 17.88
CA ILE A 107 16.39 1.14 17.43
C ILE A 107 17.84 1.57 17.68
N THR A 108 18.21 2.79 17.27
CA THR A 108 19.57 3.32 17.43
C THR A 108 19.98 3.45 18.89
N ASN A 109 19.08 3.87 19.77
CA ASN A 109 19.42 4.20 21.15
C ASN A 109 19.24 3.03 22.14
N ASN A 110 18.34 2.08 21.84
CA ASN A 110 17.96 1.03 22.79
C ASN A 110 18.24 -0.40 22.29
N VAL A 111 18.31 -0.61 20.97
CA VAL A 111 18.51 -1.95 20.41
C VAL A 111 19.96 -2.15 19.99
N LEU A 112 20.48 -1.28 19.13
CA LEU A 112 21.84 -1.41 18.58
C LEU A 112 22.96 -1.39 19.63
N PRO A 113 22.92 -0.58 20.71
CA PRO A 113 23.99 -0.54 21.70
C PRO A 113 24.16 -1.85 22.49
N PHE A 114 23.11 -2.67 22.57
CA PHE A 114 23.11 -3.94 23.32
C PHE A 114 22.93 -5.15 22.41
N TYR A 115 23.16 -4.98 21.11
CA TYR A 115 22.98 -6.04 20.12
C TYR A 115 24.00 -7.17 20.34
N GLY A 116 23.48 -8.38 20.50
CA GLY A 116 24.23 -9.63 20.51
C GLY A 116 23.49 -10.69 19.70
N ASN A 117 24.19 -11.73 19.24
CA ASN A 117 23.51 -12.83 18.55
C ASN A 117 22.54 -13.52 19.52
N SER A 118 21.31 -13.80 19.08
CA SER A 118 20.33 -14.55 19.87
C SER A 118 20.75 -16.03 19.98
N HIS A 119 20.02 -16.81 20.77
CA HIS A 119 20.30 -18.24 21.04
C HIS A 119 21.50 -18.50 21.98
N THR A 120 22.04 -17.45 22.61
CA THR A 120 22.95 -17.60 23.76
C THR A 120 22.48 -16.69 24.89
N SER A 121 22.32 -17.24 26.09
CA SER A 121 21.89 -16.49 27.28
C SER A 121 23.03 -16.24 28.28
N ASP A 122 24.25 -16.72 27.97
CA ASP A 122 25.39 -16.65 28.90
C ASP A 122 26.00 -15.25 28.97
N SER A 123 25.87 -14.45 27.90
CA SER A 123 26.32 -13.06 27.85
C SER A 123 25.15 -12.09 28.06
N TYR A 124 25.43 -10.94 28.67
CA TYR A 124 24.43 -9.90 28.88
C TYR A 124 23.71 -9.51 27.58
N VAL A 125 24.46 -9.24 26.51
CA VAL A 125 23.89 -8.80 25.21
C VAL A 125 23.11 -9.90 24.50
N GLY A 126 23.54 -11.16 24.58
CA GLY A 126 22.81 -12.31 24.04
C GLY A 126 21.49 -12.54 24.76
N TYR A 127 21.50 -12.48 26.10
CA TYR A 127 20.29 -12.56 26.92
C TYR A 127 19.31 -11.42 26.61
N GLN A 128 19.79 -10.17 26.60
CA GLN A 128 18.95 -9.00 26.32
C GLN A 128 18.33 -9.06 24.92
N THR A 129 19.12 -9.41 23.90
CA THR A 129 18.62 -9.49 22.52
C THR A 129 17.58 -10.60 22.37
N THR A 130 17.83 -11.78 22.95
CA THR A 130 16.89 -12.91 22.92
C THR A 130 15.57 -12.51 23.60
N LYS A 131 15.64 -11.87 24.77
CA LYS A 131 14.46 -11.39 25.49
C LYS A 131 13.64 -10.38 24.67
N ILE A 132 14.29 -9.36 24.11
CA ILE A 132 13.61 -8.33 23.30
C ILE A 132 12.92 -8.95 22.07
N VAL A 133 13.55 -9.92 21.41
CA VAL A 133 12.96 -10.61 20.26
C VAL A 133 11.73 -11.42 20.67
N HIS A 134 11.78 -12.13 21.79
CA HIS A 134 10.64 -12.91 22.30
C HIS A 134 9.49 -11.98 22.71
N GLU A 135 9.78 -10.87 23.38
CA GLU A 135 8.79 -9.84 23.72
C GLU A 135 8.16 -9.23 22.47
N ALA A 136 8.94 -8.93 21.44
CA ALA A 136 8.46 -8.41 20.17
C ALA A 136 7.53 -9.41 19.46
N ALA A 137 7.91 -10.69 19.40
CA ALA A 137 7.10 -11.77 18.82
C ALA A 137 5.77 -11.93 19.55
N ALA A 138 5.82 -12.03 20.88
CA ALA A 138 4.64 -12.16 21.73
C ALA A 138 3.71 -10.94 21.60
N TYR A 139 4.26 -9.74 21.52
CA TYR A 139 3.49 -8.51 21.32
C TYR A 139 2.74 -8.51 19.98
N VAL A 140 3.41 -8.83 18.88
CA VAL A 140 2.78 -8.90 17.55
C VAL A 140 1.71 -9.97 17.51
N LYS A 141 1.99 -11.17 18.04
CA LYS A 141 1.02 -12.27 18.13
C LYS A 141 -0.23 -11.87 18.91
N LYS A 142 -0.06 -11.21 20.07
CA LYS A 142 -1.17 -10.67 20.87
C LYS A 142 -1.99 -9.62 20.13
N CYS A 143 -1.34 -8.71 19.39
CA CYS A 143 -2.05 -7.69 18.60
C CYS A 143 -2.92 -8.28 17.49
N LEU A 144 -2.59 -9.50 17.04
CA LEU A 144 -3.34 -10.25 16.04
C LEU A 144 -4.40 -11.18 16.67
N GLY A 145 -4.53 -11.16 18.01
CA GLY A 145 -5.43 -12.04 18.75
C GLY A 145 -5.02 -13.51 18.72
N GLY A 146 -3.74 -13.80 18.46
CA GLY A 146 -3.22 -15.17 18.49
C GLY A 146 -3.07 -15.70 19.92
N GLY A 147 -3.47 -16.95 20.13
CA GLY A 147 -3.41 -17.66 21.42
C GLY A 147 -2.30 -18.71 21.49
N GLU A 148 -2.41 -19.62 22.45
CA GLU A 148 -1.45 -20.72 22.65
C GLU A 148 -1.47 -21.75 21.52
N GLU A 149 -2.63 -21.96 20.88
CA GLU A 149 -2.80 -22.85 19.73
C GLU A 149 -2.27 -22.27 18.41
N ASP A 150 -1.82 -21.02 18.43
CA ASP A 150 -1.23 -20.35 17.28
C ASP A 150 0.29 -20.34 17.36
N ALA A 151 0.95 -20.24 16.21
CA ALA A 151 2.38 -20.00 16.08
C ALA A 151 2.60 -18.72 15.24
N ILE A 152 3.49 -17.84 15.69
CA ILE A 152 3.98 -16.71 14.89
C ILE A 152 5.33 -17.06 14.25
N ILE A 153 5.46 -16.83 12.95
CA ILE A 153 6.69 -17.01 12.19
C ILE A 153 7.01 -15.72 11.45
N PHE A 154 8.24 -15.24 11.61
CA PHE A 154 8.77 -14.12 10.86
C PHE A 154 9.50 -14.64 9.63
N CYS A 155 9.00 -14.29 8.45
CA CYS A 155 9.40 -14.89 7.19
C CYS A 155 10.38 -13.98 6.43
N GLY A 156 10.60 -14.27 5.14
CA GLY A 156 11.27 -13.34 4.22
C GLY A 156 10.44 -12.09 3.91
N SER A 157 10.56 -11.53 2.71
CA SER A 157 9.93 -10.25 2.38
C SER A 157 8.41 -10.35 2.15
N GLY A 158 7.64 -9.68 3.01
CA GLY A 158 6.19 -9.47 2.87
C GLY A 158 5.34 -10.73 2.94
N SER A 159 4.04 -10.58 2.65
CA SER A 159 3.07 -11.69 2.70
C SER A 159 3.43 -12.80 1.73
N THR A 160 4.15 -12.51 0.63
CA THR A 160 4.68 -13.50 -0.31
C THR A 160 5.49 -14.58 0.41
N ALA A 161 6.40 -14.18 1.29
CA ALA A 161 7.22 -15.12 2.04
C ALA A 161 6.42 -15.84 3.12
N ALA A 162 5.41 -15.20 3.71
CA ALA A 162 4.51 -15.82 4.68
C ALA A 162 3.62 -16.90 4.05
N ILE A 163 3.03 -16.65 2.88
CA ILE A 163 2.25 -17.63 2.10
C ILE A 163 3.14 -18.80 1.70
N LYS A 164 4.36 -18.49 1.23
CA LYS A 164 5.34 -19.52 0.89
C LYS A 164 5.71 -20.38 2.10
N ARG A 165 5.98 -19.75 3.24
CA ARG A 165 6.29 -20.46 4.49
C ARG A 165 5.14 -21.37 4.91
N LEU A 166 3.89 -20.90 4.80
CA LEU A 166 2.71 -21.73 5.08
C LEU A 166 2.70 -23.00 4.20
N GLN A 167 2.96 -22.86 2.90
CA GLN A 167 3.04 -24.02 1.99
C GLN A 167 4.17 -24.99 2.35
N GLU A 168 5.31 -24.47 2.82
CA GLU A 168 6.45 -25.28 3.24
C GLU A 168 6.11 -26.09 4.50
N VAL A 169 5.57 -25.46 5.54
CA VAL A 169 5.20 -26.14 6.79
C VAL A 169 4.00 -27.07 6.64
N MET A 170 3.17 -26.87 5.62
CA MET A 170 2.12 -27.80 5.22
C MET A 170 2.64 -29.00 4.40
N GLY A 171 3.89 -28.96 3.92
CA GLY A 171 4.51 -30.02 3.13
C GLY A 171 4.04 -30.08 1.66
N ILE A 172 3.55 -28.98 1.09
CA ILE A 172 3.00 -28.91 -0.28
C ILE A 172 3.86 -28.09 -1.24
N THR A 173 5.05 -27.70 -0.79
CA THR A 173 6.06 -27.01 -1.61
C THR A 173 6.96 -28.02 -2.31
N VAL A 174 7.28 -27.75 -3.57
CA VAL A 174 8.32 -28.46 -4.32
C VAL A 174 9.05 -27.47 -5.24
N PRO A 175 10.34 -27.66 -5.56
CA PRO A 175 10.99 -26.91 -6.62
C PRO A 175 10.21 -27.01 -7.94
N SER A 176 10.05 -25.89 -8.65
CA SER A 176 9.18 -25.79 -9.85
C SER A 176 9.51 -26.83 -10.93
N ILE A 177 10.81 -27.11 -11.14
CA ILE A 177 11.28 -28.10 -12.11
C ILE A 177 10.87 -29.55 -11.77
N LEU A 178 10.52 -29.84 -10.51
CA LEU A 178 10.10 -31.17 -10.06
C LEU A 178 8.58 -31.29 -9.90
N ARG A 179 7.83 -30.19 -9.97
CA ARG A 179 6.39 -30.16 -9.69
C ARG A 179 5.63 -31.17 -10.52
N GLU A 180 5.82 -31.16 -11.84
CA GLU A 180 5.11 -32.08 -12.75
C GLU A 180 5.47 -33.54 -12.47
N LYS A 181 6.74 -33.82 -12.16
CA LYS A 181 7.20 -35.16 -11.81
C LYS A 181 6.56 -35.66 -10.52
N VAL A 182 6.41 -34.80 -9.50
CA VAL A 182 5.74 -35.16 -8.24
C VAL A 182 4.25 -35.36 -8.46
N LEU A 183 3.57 -34.45 -9.17
CA LEU A 183 2.15 -34.58 -9.50
C LEU A 183 1.87 -35.88 -10.25
N THR A 184 2.65 -36.17 -11.28
CA THR A 184 2.46 -37.37 -12.11
C THR A 184 2.88 -38.67 -11.42
N LYS A 185 3.92 -38.69 -10.58
CA LYS A 185 4.39 -39.94 -9.96
C LYS A 185 3.74 -40.25 -8.61
N CYS A 186 3.46 -39.23 -7.80
CA CYS A 186 2.95 -39.40 -6.44
C CYS A 186 1.42 -39.36 -6.37
N PHE A 187 0.74 -38.58 -7.23
CA PHE A 187 -0.71 -38.37 -7.14
C PHE A 187 -1.52 -39.04 -8.27
N ARG A 188 -0.88 -39.92 -9.06
CA ARG A 188 -1.43 -40.48 -10.32
C ARG A 188 -2.82 -41.10 -10.17
N ASN A 189 -3.10 -41.76 -9.04
CA ASN A 189 -4.39 -42.41 -8.72
C ASN A 189 -4.93 -42.06 -7.31
N GLU A 190 -4.19 -41.29 -6.50
CA GLU A 190 -4.50 -40.98 -5.10
C GLU A 190 -4.63 -39.46 -4.89
N THR A 191 -5.61 -38.85 -5.56
CA THR A 191 -5.90 -37.40 -5.43
C THR A 191 -6.40 -37.01 -4.03
N LYS A 192 -6.75 -37.99 -3.18
CA LYS A 192 -7.29 -37.80 -1.82
C LYS A 192 -6.34 -37.05 -0.88
N GLU A 193 -5.03 -37.14 -1.09
CA GLU A 193 -4.03 -36.46 -0.25
C GLU A 193 -3.70 -35.05 -0.75
N ARG A 194 -4.09 -34.71 -1.98
CA ARG A 194 -3.76 -33.41 -2.58
C ARG A 194 -4.70 -32.34 -2.03
N TRP A 195 -4.13 -31.30 -1.44
CA TRP A 195 -4.88 -30.12 -0.99
C TRP A 195 -5.68 -29.47 -2.12
N VAL A 196 -6.86 -28.98 -1.76
CA VAL A 196 -7.67 -28.09 -2.61
C VAL A 196 -7.67 -26.71 -1.96
N VAL A 197 -7.22 -25.71 -2.71
CA VAL A 197 -7.09 -24.33 -2.24
C VAL A 197 -8.04 -23.45 -3.03
N PHE A 198 -9.01 -22.87 -2.35
CA PHE A 198 -9.94 -21.88 -2.90
C PHE A 198 -9.32 -20.49 -2.78
N VAL A 199 -9.28 -19.73 -3.86
CA VAL A 199 -8.74 -18.36 -3.89
C VAL A 199 -9.78 -17.39 -4.43
N GLY A 200 -9.74 -16.13 -3.99
CA GLY A 200 -10.70 -15.12 -4.37
C GLY A 200 -10.48 -14.49 -5.75
N PRO A 201 -11.37 -13.56 -6.14
CA PRO A 201 -11.34 -12.92 -7.45
C PRO A 201 -10.36 -11.74 -7.57
N TYR A 202 -9.95 -11.17 -6.45
CA TYR A 202 -9.04 -10.01 -6.40
C TYR A 202 -7.74 -10.29 -5.66
N GLU A 203 -7.23 -11.51 -5.81
CA GLU A 203 -5.97 -11.90 -5.21
C GLU A 203 -4.77 -11.15 -5.79
N HIS A 204 -3.88 -10.75 -4.89
CA HIS A 204 -2.54 -10.34 -5.26
C HIS A 204 -1.79 -11.51 -5.91
N HIS A 205 -0.89 -11.22 -6.85
CA HIS A 205 -0.05 -12.21 -7.54
C HIS A 205 0.64 -13.18 -6.58
N SER A 206 1.09 -12.67 -5.42
CA SER A 206 1.72 -13.48 -4.36
C SER A 206 0.81 -14.56 -3.77
N ASN A 207 -0.50 -14.34 -3.73
CA ASN A 207 -1.43 -15.34 -3.24
C ASN A 207 -1.79 -16.33 -4.36
N ILE A 208 -2.29 -15.83 -5.49
CA ILE A 208 -2.72 -16.72 -6.60
C ILE A 208 -1.58 -17.52 -7.25
N LEU A 209 -0.46 -16.90 -7.64
CA LEU A 209 0.61 -17.60 -8.36
C LEU A 209 1.33 -18.59 -7.45
N SER A 210 1.47 -18.25 -6.15
CA SER A 210 2.12 -19.11 -5.18
C SER A 210 1.36 -20.44 -5.01
N TRP A 211 0.03 -20.38 -4.84
CA TRP A 211 -0.78 -21.60 -4.77
C TRP A 211 -0.77 -22.38 -6.08
N ARG A 212 -0.85 -21.71 -7.25
CA ARG A 212 -0.79 -22.38 -8.57
C ARG A 212 0.52 -23.15 -8.77
N GLN A 213 1.64 -22.65 -8.22
CA GLN A 213 2.96 -23.29 -8.30
C GLN A 213 3.25 -24.28 -7.15
N SER A 214 2.33 -24.45 -6.21
CA SER A 214 2.40 -25.50 -5.18
C SER A 214 1.93 -26.86 -5.72
N LEU A 215 1.94 -27.89 -4.86
CA LEU A 215 1.31 -29.19 -5.14
C LEU A 215 -0.21 -29.18 -5.01
N ALA A 216 -0.82 -28.10 -4.49
CA ALA A 216 -2.27 -28.01 -4.35
C ALA A 216 -2.99 -27.91 -5.70
N GLU A 217 -4.27 -28.28 -5.70
CA GLU A 217 -5.24 -27.91 -6.72
C GLU A 217 -5.85 -26.56 -6.37
N VAL A 218 -5.86 -25.63 -7.32
CA VAL A 218 -6.36 -24.27 -7.07
C VAL A 218 -7.72 -24.11 -7.75
N VAL A 219 -8.70 -23.66 -6.97
CA VAL A 219 -10.05 -23.35 -7.43
C VAL A 219 -10.26 -21.85 -7.25
N GLU A 220 -10.48 -21.13 -8.36
CA GLU A 220 -10.66 -19.69 -8.35
C GLU A 220 -12.15 -19.34 -8.23
N ILE A 221 -12.49 -18.54 -7.22
CA ILE A 221 -13.85 -18.04 -7.00
C ILE A 221 -13.98 -16.66 -7.63
N GLY A 222 -15.02 -16.50 -8.44
CA GLY A 222 -15.30 -15.27 -9.18
C GLY A 222 -15.90 -14.16 -8.33
N LEU A 223 -16.25 -13.07 -9.02
CA LEU A 223 -17.05 -11.99 -8.45
C LEU A 223 -18.55 -12.28 -8.62
N ASP A 224 -19.36 -11.80 -7.68
CA ASP A 224 -20.80 -11.66 -7.86
C ASP A 224 -21.15 -10.43 -8.72
N ASP A 225 -22.44 -10.22 -8.98
CA ASP A 225 -22.95 -9.08 -9.75
C ASP A 225 -22.64 -7.71 -9.10
N ASN A 226 -22.32 -7.70 -7.80
CA ASN A 226 -21.91 -6.50 -7.07
C ASN A 226 -20.39 -6.28 -7.11
N GLY A 227 -19.60 -7.14 -7.76
CA GLY A 227 -18.15 -7.05 -7.75
C GLY A 227 -17.52 -7.40 -6.39
N LEU A 228 -18.19 -8.22 -5.59
CA LEU A 228 -17.71 -8.82 -4.34
C LEU A 228 -17.39 -10.31 -4.55
N VAL A 229 -16.83 -11.00 -3.55
CA VAL A 229 -16.60 -12.46 -3.64
C VAL A 229 -17.94 -13.17 -3.83
N ASP A 230 -18.04 -14.02 -4.84
CA ASP A 230 -19.23 -14.86 -5.03
C ASP A 230 -19.29 -15.98 -3.98
N MET A 231 -20.02 -15.70 -2.90
CA MET A 231 -20.21 -16.62 -1.78
C MET A 231 -21.00 -17.87 -2.17
N GLU A 232 -21.86 -17.78 -3.18
CA GLU A 232 -22.66 -18.91 -3.64
C GLU A 232 -21.81 -19.84 -4.52
N ALA A 233 -21.00 -19.29 -5.43
CA ALA A 233 -20.00 -20.06 -6.17
C ALA A 233 -19.01 -20.75 -5.22
N LEU A 234 -18.55 -20.05 -4.18
CA LEU A 234 -17.71 -20.66 -3.13
C LEU A 234 -18.43 -21.83 -2.43
N ARG A 235 -19.70 -21.66 -2.06
CA ARG A 235 -20.50 -22.72 -1.42
C ARG A 235 -20.59 -23.97 -2.31
N VAL A 236 -20.95 -23.79 -3.58
CA VAL A 236 -21.08 -24.87 -4.57
C VAL A 236 -19.76 -25.62 -4.74
N GLN A 237 -18.64 -24.90 -4.88
CA GLN A 237 -17.33 -25.51 -5.02
C GLN A 237 -16.91 -26.25 -3.74
N LEU A 238 -17.16 -25.69 -2.55
CA LEU A 238 -16.88 -26.37 -1.29
C LEU A 238 -17.66 -27.68 -1.14
N GLU A 239 -18.95 -27.68 -1.47
CA GLU A 239 -19.78 -28.89 -1.41
C GLU A 239 -19.32 -29.98 -2.38
N LEU A 240 -18.96 -29.58 -3.60
CA LEU A 240 -18.39 -30.47 -4.60
C LEU A 240 -17.14 -31.17 -4.05
N TYR A 241 -16.18 -30.41 -3.53
CA TYR A 241 -14.91 -30.96 -3.06
C TYR A 241 -15.00 -31.64 -1.70
N LYS A 242 -15.97 -31.28 -0.84
CA LYS A 242 -16.24 -31.97 0.43
C LYS A 242 -16.49 -33.46 0.22
N SER A 243 -17.16 -33.83 -0.87
CA SER A 243 -17.42 -35.23 -1.23
C SER A 243 -16.15 -36.05 -1.56
N THR A 244 -15.04 -35.37 -1.86
CA THR A 244 -13.78 -36.02 -2.28
C THR A 244 -12.90 -36.46 -1.10
N ASN A 245 -13.24 -36.06 0.13
CA ASN A 245 -12.46 -36.33 1.35
C ASN A 245 -11.00 -35.84 1.28
N ARG A 246 -10.76 -34.78 0.51
CA ARG A 246 -9.47 -34.10 0.38
C ARG A 246 -9.33 -33.00 1.44
N PRO A 247 -8.11 -32.64 1.86
CA PRO A 247 -7.92 -31.49 2.73
C PRO A 247 -8.22 -30.19 1.98
N LEU A 248 -9.06 -29.34 2.57
CA LEU A 248 -9.58 -28.12 1.96
C LEU A 248 -9.04 -26.87 2.68
N LEU A 249 -8.73 -25.83 1.93
CA LEU A 249 -8.25 -24.55 2.48
C LEU A 249 -8.77 -23.40 1.62
N GLY A 250 -9.26 -22.34 2.25
CA GLY A 250 -9.51 -21.05 1.60
C GLY A 250 -8.35 -20.10 1.83
N SER A 251 -7.89 -19.40 0.81
CA SER A 251 -6.84 -18.39 0.88
C SER A 251 -7.29 -17.12 0.17
N PHE A 252 -7.88 -16.19 0.92
CA PHE A 252 -8.55 -15.02 0.37
C PHE A 252 -7.89 -13.71 0.81
N SER A 253 -7.83 -12.73 -0.08
CA SER A 253 -7.45 -11.37 0.31
C SER A 253 -8.52 -10.76 1.23
N ALA A 254 -8.12 -10.25 2.40
CA ALA A 254 -9.04 -9.57 3.32
C ALA A 254 -9.48 -8.19 2.79
N CYS A 255 -8.67 -7.60 1.92
CA CYS A 255 -8.96 -6.35 1.25
C CYS A 255 -8.24 -6.32 -0.11
N SER A 256 -8.94 -5.86 -1.15
CA SER A 256 -8.33 -5.66 -2.47
C SER A 256 -7.27 -4.56 -2.39
N ASN A 257 -6.03 -4.85 -2.78
CA ASN A 257 -5.00 -3.81 -2.92
C ASN A 257 -5.25 -2.88 -4.12
N VAL A 258 -6.22 -3.20 -4.98
CA VAL A 258 -6.60 -2.39 -6.14
C VAL A 258 -7.70 -1.42 -5.75
N THR A 259 -8.84 -1.93 -5.31
CA THR A 259 -10.03 -1.12 -5.05
C THR A 259 -10.16 -0.75 -3.57
N GLY A 260 -9.41 -1.37 -2.66
CA GLY A 260 -9.63 -1.21 -1.24
C GLY A 260 -10.90 -1.89 -0.72
N THR A 261 -11.68 -2.56 -1.58
CA THR A 261 -12.91 -3.27 -1.18
C THR A 261 -12.58 -4.34 -0.15
N TYR A 262 -13.29 -4.35 0.97
CA TYR A 262 -13.14 -5.37 2.01
C TYR A 262 -13.88 -6.66 1.64
N SER A 263 -13.24 -7.79 1.91
CA SER A 263 -13.93 -9.09 2.00
C SER A 263 -14.64 -9.19 3.35
N ASP A 264 -15.83 -9.81 3.39
CA ASP A 264 -16.38 -10.28 4.66
C ASP A 264 -15.63 -11.56 5.08
N THR A 265 -14.44 -11.37 5.63
CA THR A 265 -13.53 -12.46 6.03
C THR A 265 -14.19 -13.39 7.05
N ARG A 266 -15.06 -12.87 7.91
CA ARG A 266 -15.78 -13.66 8.90
C ARG A 266 -16.87 -14.52 8.25
N ALA A 267 -17.60 -14.00 7.27
CA ALA A 267 -18.56 -14.79 6.51
C ALA A 267 -17.87 -15.88 5.67
N ILE A 268 -16.75 -15.56 5.03
CA ILE A 268 -15.93 -16.52 4.28
C ILE A 268 -15.43 -17.63 5.22
N ALA A 269 -14.88 -17.28 6.39
CA ALA A 269 -14.43 -18.25 7.39
C ALA A 269 -15.55 -19.20 7.83
N ARG A 270 -16.73 -18.66 8.15
CA ARG A 270 -17.90 -19.48 8.51
C ARG A 270 -18.28 -20.46 7.42
N LEU A 271 -18.25 -20.04 6.16
CA LEU A 271 -18.61 -20.90 5.04
C LEU A 271 -17.56 -22.01 4.81
N LEU A 272 -16.27 -21.67 4.93
CA LEU A 272 -15.16 -22.63 4.85
C LEU A 272 -15.25 -23.68 5.96
N HIS A 273 -15.36 -23.26 7.22
CA HIS A 273 -15.39 -24.16 8.36
C HIS A 273 -16.63 -25.08 8.38
N LYS A 274 -17.81 -24.58 7.96
CA LYS A 274 -19.01 -25.43 7.79
C LYS A 274 -18.80 -26.59 6.81
N ASN A 275 -17.83 -26.45 5.91
CA ASN A 275 -17.46 -27.46 4.92
C ASN A 275 -16.16 -28.21 5.26
N GLY A 276 -15.59 -28.01 6.46
CA GLY A 276 -14.37 -28.67 6.89
C GLY A 276 -13.09 -28.12 6.25
N ALA A 277 -13.14 -26.92 5.68
CA ALA A 277 -11.98 -26.25 5.11
C ALA A 277 -11.34 -25.27 6.11
N PHE A 278 -10.02 -25.13 6.07
CA PHE A 278 -9.29 -24.10 6.82
C PHE A 278 -9.50 -22.71 6.21
N ALA A 279 -9.51 -21.66 7.02
CA ALA A 279 -9.73 -20.28 6.62
C ALA A 279 -8.47 -19.40 6.76
N CYS A 280 -7.80 -19.13 5.64
CA CYS A 280 -6.57 -18.35 5.60
C CYS A 280 -6.77 -17.02 4.86
N PHE A 281 -6.18 -15.93 5.35
CA PHE A 281 -6.42 -14.58 4.81
C PHE A 281 -5.16 -13.74 4.58
N ASP A 282 -5.10 -13.10 3.40
CA ASP A 282 -4.10 -12.05 3.10
C ASP A 282 -4.56 -10.72 3.68
N PHE A 283 -3.91 -10.29 4.74
CA PHE A 283 -4.13 -8.98 5.32
C PHE A 283 -3.07 -7.97 4.87
N ALA A 284 -2.25 -8.24 3.84
CA ALA A 284 -1.21 -7.32 3.36
C ALA A 284 -1.71 -5.89 3.16
N ALA A 285 -2.86 -5.71 2.49
CA ALA A 285 -3.41 -4.39 2.20
C ALA A 285 -4.06 -3.75 3.43
N SER A 286 -4.67 -4.56 4.31
CA SER A 286 -5.55 -4.06 5.37
C SER A 286 -4.96 -4.02 6.78
N ALA A 287 -3.93 -4.80 7.08
CA ALA A 287 -3.34 -4.90 8.41
C ALA A 287 -2.86 -3.59 9.04
N PRO A 288 -2.33 -2.60 8.28
CA PRO A 288 -2.00 -1.29 8.87
C PRO A 288 -3.21 -0.54 9.44
N TYR A 289 -4.42 -0.96 9.08
CA TYR A 289 -5.66 -0.20 9.32
C TYR A 289 -6.71 -1.00 10.11
N ALA A 290 -6.88 -2.27 9.76
CA ALA A 290 -7.93 -3.13 10.29
C ALA A 290 -7.55 -3.74 11.65
N LYS A 291 -8.58 -4.03 12.45
CA LYS A 291 -8.45 -4.92 13.61
C LYS A 291 -8.41 -6.37 13.12
N ILE A 292 -7.42 -7.13 13.58
CA ILE A 292 -7.26 -8.55 13.26
C ILE A 292 -7.40 -9.34 14.55
N GLU A 293 -8.21 -10.39 14.53
CA GLU A 293 -8.35 -11.32 15.66
C GLU A 293 -8.36 -12.75 15.10
N MET A 294 -7.35 -13.57 15.41
CA MET A 294 -7.25 -14.95 14.93
C MET A 294 -8.49 -15.75 15.29
N ARG A 295 -8.83 -15.84 16.59
CA ARG A 295 -9.97 -16.65 17.08
C ARG A 295 -9.90 -18.10 16.57
N SER A 296 -8.71 -18.67 16.51
CA SER A 296 -8.46 -20.00 15.97
C SER A 296 -9.35 -21.05 16.64
N GLY A 297 -9.97 -21.92 15.84
CA GLY A 297 -10.93 -22.92 16.30
C GLY A 297 -12.38 -22.42 16.46
N GLU A 298 -12.63 -21.10 16.39
CA GLU A 298 -14.00 -20.57 16.32
C GLU A 298 -14.56 -20.68 14.89
N ILE A 299 -15.89 -20.74 14.76
CA ILE A 299 -16.56 -20.91 13.46
C ILE A 299 -16.28 -19.76 12.48
N ASP A 300 -16.04 -18.54 12.96
CA ASP A 300 -15.65 -17.38 12.17
C ASP A 300 -14.18 -16.97 12.40
N GLY A 301 -13.40 -17.87 13.01
CA GLY A 301 -11.97 -17.74 13.24
C GLY A 301 -11.15 -17.82 11.96
N TYR A 302 -9.86 -17.53 12.09
CA TYR A 302 -8.86 -17.66 11.03
C TYR A 302 -7.87 -18.74 11.43
N ASP A 303 -7.49 -19.58 10.49
CA ASP A 303 -6.46 -20.59 10.69
C ASP A 303 -5.07 -20.12 10.26
N ALA A 304 -5.00 -19.15 9.34
CA ALA A 304 -3.78 -18.42 9.09
C ALA A 304 -4.02 -16.99 8.64
N VAL A 305 -3.16 -16.09 9.11
CA VAL A 305 -3.09 -14.70 8.68
C VAL A 305 -1.68 -14.42 8.19
N PHE A 306 -1.57 -13.88 6.98
CA PHE A 306 -0.29 -13.46 6.40
C PHE A 306 -0.26 -11.96 6.14
N LEU A 307 0.85 -11.33 6.55
CA LEU A 307 0.98 -9.89 6.67
C LEU A 307 2.24 -9.35 5.99
N SER A 308 2.15 -8.08 5.62
CA SER A 308 3.25 -7.28 5.08
C SER A 308 3.50 -6.06 5.98
N PRO A 309 4.21 -6.20 7.11
CA PRO A 309 4.44 -5.09 8.03
C PRO A 309 5.16 -3.88 7.41
N HIS A 310 5.84 -4.01 6.27
CA HIS A 310 6.42 -2.87 5.55
C HIS A 310 5.38 -1.85 5.04
N LYS A 311 4.11 -2.24 4.99
CA LYS A 311 2.98 -1.36 4.68
C LYS A 311 2.47 -0.57 5.88
N PHE A 312 2.91 -0.92 7.09
CA PHE A 312 2.61 -0.14 8.29
C PHE A 312 3.45 1.14 8.27
N LEU A 313 2.90 2.22 8.82
CA LEU A 313 3.70 3.40 9.11
C LEU A 313 4.78 3.01 10.14
N GLY A 314 6.05 3.27 9.81
CA GLY A 314 7.20 2.81 10.57
C GLY A 314 7.69 1.40 10.21
N GLY A 315 7.02 0.73 9.29
CA GLY A 315 7.28 -0.65 8.90
C GLY A 315 8.37 -0.93 7.86
N PRO A 316 8.85 0.00 7.01
CA PRO A 316 9.87 -0.35 6.01
C PRO A 316 11.08 -1.07 6.63
N GLY A 317 11.51 -2.19 6.02
CA GLY A 317 12.59 -3.04 6.53
C GLY A 317 12.17 -4.17 7.47
N THR A 318 10.87 -4.35 7.74
CA THR A 318 10.33 -5.51 8.49
C THR A 318 10.23 -6.78 7.62
N PRO A 319 10.26 -7.99 8.21
CA PRO A 319 9.94 -9.23 7.49
C PRO A 319 8.42 -9.35 7.27
N GLY A 320 8.00 -10.29 6.42
CA GLY A 320 6.63 -10.79 6.40
C GLY A 320 6.32 -11.57 7.68
N VAL A 321 5.05 -11.63 8.06
CA VAL A 321 4.61 -12.33 9.26
C VAL A 321 3.52 -13.33 8.88
N LEU A 322 3.66 -14.56 9.36
CA LEU A 322 2.64 -15.60 9.36
C LEU A 322 2.23 -15.85 10.81
N VAL A 323 0.94 -15.73 11.10
CA VAL A 323 0.36 -16.32 12.33
C VAL A 323 -0.56 -17.44 11.87
N MET A 324 -0.36 -18.65 12.38
CA MET A 324 -1.14 -19.81 11.97
C MET A 324 -1.52 -20.69 13.14
N ASN A 325 -2.70 -21.30 13.05
CA ASN A 325 -3.12 -22.40 13.90
C ASN A 325 -2.13 -23.57 13.72
N LYS A 326 -1.65 -24.12 14.84
CA LYS A 326 -0.69 -25.24 14.87
C LYS A 326 -1.21 -26.51 14.18
N ALA A 327 -2.51 -26.64 13.93
CA ALA A 327 -3.11 -27.72 13.15
C ALA A 327 -2.66 -27.73 11.67
N LEU A 328 -2.26 -26.58 11.12
CA LEU A 328 -1.72 -26.47 9.76
C LEU A 328 -0.25 -26.92 9.65
N TYR A 329 0.44 -27.09 10.78
CA TYR A 329 1.85 -27.49 10.80
C TYR A 329 2.00 -29.02 10.64
N ARG A 330 2.52 -29.46 9.49
CA ARG A 330 2.62 -30.88 9.08
C ARG A 330 4.01 -31.48 9.22
N LEU A 331 5.01 -30.69 9.62
CA LEU A 331 6.42 -31.11 9.72
C LEU A 331 6.86 -31.57 11.13
N ARG A 332 5.93 -31.93 12.04
CA ARG A 332 6.29 -32.31 13.42
C ARG A 332 7.26 -33.49 13.47
N THR A 333 7.01 -34.50 12.66
CA THR A 333 7.81 -35.74 12.58
C THR A 333 8.83 -35.71 11.44
N SER A 334 9.21 -34.52 10.97
CA SER A 334 10.11 -34.32 9.84
C SER A 334 11.03 -33.13 10.12
N PRO A 335 12.14 -32.97 9.38
CA PRO A 335 12.93 -31.75 9.46
C PRO A 335 12.07 -30.49 9.24
N PRO A 336 12.41 -29.36 9.89
CA PRO A 336 11.71 -28.08 9.68
C PRO A 336 11.80 -27.63 8.22
N SER A 337 10.98 -26.64 7.86
CA SER A 337 10.98 -26.13 6.47
C SER A 337 12.35 -25.63 6.02
N THR A 338 13.10 -25.05 6.96
CA THR A 338 14.47 -24.59 6.78
C THR A 338 15.32 -25.14 7.91
N CYS A 339 16.26 -26.04 7.60
CA CYS A 339 17.21 -26.55 8.57
C CYS A 339 18.39 -25.58 8.73
N GLY A 340 18.84 -25.35 9.95
CA GLY A 340 20.00 -24.51 10.24
C GLY A 340 20.33 -24.45 11.72
N GLY A 341 21.38 -23.70 12.08
CA GLY A 341 21.70 -23.42 13.49
C GLY A 341 20.51 -22.79 14.21
N GLY A 342 20.35 -23.08 15.50
CA GLY A 342 19.23 -22.58 16.31
C GLY A 342 17.92 -23.39 16.20
N THR A 343 17.82 -24.37 15.28
CA THR A 343 16.62 -25.21 15.10
C THR A 343 16.72 -26.60 15.73
N VAL A 344 17.87 -26.93 16.32
CA VAL A 344 18.22 -28.27 16.80
C VAL A 344 18.61 -28.24 18.27
N ASP A 345 18.23 -29.30 18.99
CA ASP A 345 18.73 -29.59 20.33
C ASP A 345 20.00 -30.46 20.27
N PHE A 346 20.11 -31.31 19.24
CA PHE A 346 21.25 -32.20 19.07
C PHE A 346 21.49 -32.58 17.60
N VAL A 347 22.76 -32.59 17.19
CA VAL A 347 23.23 -33.06 15.88
C VAL A 347 24.51 -33.86 16.08
N ASN A 348 24.64 -35.00 15.40
CA ASN A 348 25.86 -35.82 15.40
C ASN A 348 26.40 -36.03 13.96
N PRO A 349 27.67 -36.43 13.79
CA PRO A 349 28.26 -36.63 12.46
C PRO A 349 28.01 -38.03 11.87
N PHE A 350 27.29 -38.91 12.57
CA PHE A 350 27.22 -40.33 12.24
C PHE A 350 25.95 -40.70 11.48
N ASN A 351 24.79 -40.17 11.89
CA ASN A 351 23.51 -40.50 11.29
C ASN A 351 22.54 -39.32 11.37
N GLU A 352 22.04 -38.88 10.22
CA GLU A 352 21.08 -37.77 10.13
C GLU A 352 19.80 -38.03 10.94
N LYS A 353 19.39 -39.29 11.08
CA LYS A 353 18.16 -39.68 11.81
C LYS A 353 18.25 -39.45 13.31
N ASP A 354 19.45 -39.28 13.85
CA ASP A 354 19.67 -38.99 15.27
C ASP A 354 19.57 -37.48 15.57
N THR A 355 19.34 -36.64 14.55
CA THR A 355 19.14 -35.20 14.72
C THR A 355 17.86 -34.94 15.50
N LEU A 356 17.98 -34.26 16.64
CA LEU A 356 16.86 -33.82 17.44
C LEU A 356 16.59 -32.35 17.13
N TYR A 357 15.42 -32.07 16.55
CA TYR A 357 14.96 -30.72 16.26
C TYR A 357 14.09 -30.19 17.39
N VAL A 358 14.19 -28.88 17.65
CA VAL A 358 13.40 -28.19 18.69
C VAL A 358 11.91 -28.44 18.49
N GLU A 359 11.18 -28.74 19.57
CA GLU A 359 9.73 -29.03 19.51
C GLU A 359 8.86 -27.77 19.36
N ASN A 360 9.32 -26.63 19.88
CA ASN A 360 8.60 -25.36 19.74
C ASN A 360 8.61 -24.90 18.26
N ILE A 361 7.43 -24.85 17.63
CA ILE A 361 7.27 -24.50 16.21
C ILE A 361 7.86 -23.11 15.88
N GLU A 362 7.72 -22.12 16.76
CA GLU A 362 8.19 -20.76 16.50
C GLU A 362 9.72 -20.71 16.46
N GLU A 363 10.40 -21.43 17.35
CA GLU A 363 11.87 -21.55 17.37
C GLU A 363 12.38 -22.48 16.27
N ARG A 364 11.68 -23.60 16.04
CA ARG A 364 11.99 -24.62 15.03
C ARG A 364 12.01 -24.06 13.60
N GLU A 365 11.21 -23.03 13.33
CA GLU A 365 11.07 -22.41 12.00
C GLU A 365 11.84 -21.07 11.86
N ASP A 366 12.65 -20.72 12.86
CA ASP A 366 13.44 -19.49 12.94
C ASP A 366 14.94 -19.77 12.74
N ALA A 367 15.26 -20.49 11.65
CA ALA A 367 16.60 -21.00 11.39
C ALA A 367 17.67 -19.92 11.19
N GLY A 368 18.87 -20.19 11.73
CA GLY A 368 20.02 -19.30 11.66
C GLY A 368 19.93 -18.15 12.68
N THR A 369 20.69 -17.08 12.45
CA THR A 369 20.49 -15.85 13.21
C THR A 369 19.20 -15.18 12.73
N PRO A 370 18.20 -14.98 13.59
CA PRO A 370 16.92 -14.42 13.19
C PRO A 370 17.04 -12.95 12.80
N PRO A 371 16.05 -12.40 12.09
CA PRO A 371 16.03 -10.99 11.72
C PRO A 371 15.68 -10.10 12.92
N ILE A 372 16.58 -10.02 13.91
CA ILE A 372 16.41 -9.39 15.23
C ILE A 372 15.84 -7.97 15.13
N ILE A 373 16.55 -7.07 14.43
CA ILE A 373 16.14 -5.66 14.30
C ILE A 373 14.79 -5.57 13.57
N GLN A 374 14.58 -6.44 12.57
CA GLN A 374 13.36 -6.43 11.78
C GLN A 374 12.15 -6.94 12.59
N LYS A 375 12.33 -7.91 13.50
CA LYS A 375 11.30 -8.34 14.46
C LYS A 375 10.93 -7.21 15.43
N VAL A 376 11.93 -6.53 15.99
CA VAL A 376 11.71 -5.37 16.86
C VAL A 376 10.99 -4.25 16.13
N ARG A 377 11.42 -3.90 14.91
CA ARG A 377 10.73 -2.90 14.07
C ARG A 377 9.28 -3.28 13.78
N THR A 378 9.00 -4.56 13.61
CA THR A 378 7.62 -5.06 13.42
C THR A 378 6.77 -4.79 14.67
N ALA A 379 7.27 -5.12 15.85
CA ALA A 379 6.54 -4.83 17.09
C ALA A 379 6.30 -3.32 17.28
N LEU A 380 7.29 -2.48 16.95
CA LEU A 380 7.16 -1.03 17.05
C LEU A 380 6.14 -0.45 16.06
N SER A 381 6.06 -0.96 14.83
CA SER A 381 5.06 -0.50 13.86
C SER A 381 3.64 -0.91 14.25
N PHE A 382 3.48 -2.09 14.86
CA PHE A 382 2.22 -2.49 15.50
C PHE A 382 1.87 -1.58 16.68
N TRP A 383 2.85 -1.24 17.51
CA TRP A 383 2.63 -0.33 18.63
C TRP A 383 2.12 1.03 18.19
N VAL A 384 2.69 1.61 17.12
CA VAL A 384 2.21 2.87 16.55
C VAL A 384 0.75 2.77 16.14
N LYS A 385 0.35 1.69 15.46
CA LYS A 385 -1.05 1.44 15.09
C LYS A 385 -1.95 1.36 16.33
N GLU A 386 -1.57 0.60 17.35
CA GLU A 386 -2.37 0.44 18.57
C GLU A 386 -2.44 1.73 19.40
N PHE A 387 -1.39 2.56 19.40
CA PHE A 387 -1.36 3.86 20.06
C PHE A 387 -2.42 4.83 19.49
N ILE A 388 -2.61 4.84 18.18
CA ILE A 388 -3.67 5.63 17.50
C ILE A 388 -5.06 5.01 17.73
N SER A 389 -5.13 3.69 17.85
CA SER A 389 -6.34 2.85 17.96
C SER A 389 -7.10 2.61 16.66
N HIS A 390 -7.61 1.38 16.52
CA HIS A 390 -8.40 0.95 15.36
C HIS A 390 -9.65 1.82 15.12
N LYS A 391 -10.32 2.30 16.18
CA LYS A 391 -11.54 3.12 16.04
C LYS A 391 -11.27 4.48 15.43
N VAL A 392 -10.11 5.08 15.72
CA VAL A 392 -9.70 6.34 15.11
C VAL A 392 -9.32 6.10 13.66
N ILE A 393 -8.52 5.06 13.40
CA ILE A 393 -8.08 4.71 12.05
C ILE A 393 -9.28 4.44 11.13
N GLU A 394 -10.23 3.60 11.55
CA GLU A 394 -11.43 3.27 10.78
C GLU A 394 -12.25 4.52 10.45
N ARG A 395 -12.47 5.41 11.43
CA ARG A 395 -13.23 6.65 11.24
C ARG A 395 -12.58 7.58 10.22
N MET A 396 -11.26 7.76 10.31
CA MET A 396 -10.52 8.63 9.40
C MET A 396 -10.48 8.06 7.98
N GLU A 397 -10.18 6.76 7.82
CA GLU A 397 -10.20 6.08 6.52
C GLU A 397 -11.58 6.17 5.85
N HIS A 398 -12.64 5.91 6.62
CA HIS A 398 -14.00 5.97 6.12
C HIS A 398 -14.38 7.39 5.68
N GLY A 399 -14.08 8.39 6.50
CA GLY A 399 -14.34 9.79 6.15
C GLY A 399 -13.59 10.23 4.88
N TYR A 400 -12.31 9.87 4.73
CA TYR A 400 -11.55 10.23 3.53
C TYR A 400 -12.09 9.57 2.27
N ILE A 401 -12.47 8.29 2.32
CA ILE A 401 -12.95 7.63 1.11
C ILE A 401 -14.35 8.07 0.73
N GLU A 402 -15.23 8.35 1.68
CA GLU A 402 -16.57 8.89 1.41
C GLU A 402 -16.47 10.27 0.72
N LEU A 403 -15.70 11.19 1.30
CA LEU A 403 -15.49 12.52 0.73
C LEU A 403 -14.84 12.47 -0.66
N ALA A 404 -13.86 11.57 -0.86
CA ALA A 404 -13.22 11.41 -2.16
C ALA A 404 -14.18 10.87 -3.22
N LEU A 405 -15.04 9.90 -2.88
CA LEU A 405 -16.03 9.36 -3.79
C LEU A 405 -17.13 10.39 -4.10
N GLU A 406 -17.66 11.08 -3.09
CA GLU A 406 -18.66 12.14 -3.26
C GLU A 406 -18.18 13.21 -4.24
N ARG A 407 -16.90 13.60 -4.14
CA ARG A 407 -16.32 14.62 -5.01
C ARG A 407 -15.99 14.13 -6.43
N LEU A 408 -15.49 12.90 -6.57
CA LEU A 408 -14.96 12.42 -7.86
C LEU A 408 -15.98 11.68 -8.73
N LEU A 409 -16.98 11.03 -8.14
CA LEU A 409 -17.99 10.27 -8.91
C LEU A 409 -18.83 11.13 -9.88
N PRO A 410 -19.20 12.38 -9.56
CA PRO A 410 -19.91 13.25 -10.50
C PRO A 410 -19.09 13.63 -11.74
N ASN A 411 -17.77 13.47 -11.73
CA ASN A 411 -16.91 13.88 -12.84
C ASN A 411 -16.96 12.85 -14.00
N PRO A 412 -17.51 13.19 -15.18
CA PRO A 412 -17.72 12.24 -16.29
C PRO A 412 -16.41 11.71 -16.92
N ASN A 413 -15.30 12.42 -16.69
CA ASN A 413 -13.97 12.05 -17.19
C ASN A 413 -13.23 11.13 -16.22
N ILE A 414 -13.71 10.92 -15.00
CA ILE A 414 -13.07 10.01 -14.03
C ILE A 414 -13.93 8.76 -13.91
N TRP A 415 -13.29 7.59 -14.03
CA TRP A 415 -13.93 6.32 -13.69
C TRP A 415 -13.19 5.66 -12.53
N VAL A 416 -13.84 5.62 -11.38
CA VAL A 416 -13.35 4.88 -10.21
C VAL A 416 -13.62 3.39 -10.41
N LEU A 417 -12.59 2.57 -10.25
CA LEU A 417 -12.67 1.12 -10.45
C LEU A 417 -13.23 0.41 -9.21
N GLY A 418 -13.93 -0.71 -9.48
CA GLY A 418 -14.55 -1.58 -8.48
C GLY A 418 -15.90 -1.10 -7.98
N ASN A 419 -16.42 -1.78 -6.98
CA ASN A 419 -17.66 -1.39 -6.32
C ASN A 419 -17.43 -0.11 -5.48
N VAL A 420 -18.18 0.96 -5.78
CA VAL A 420 -18.08 2.27 -5.13
C VAL A 420 -19.02 2.43 -3.93
N THR A 421 -19.96 1.51 -3.72
CA THR A 421 -20.90 1.51 -2.59
C THR A 421 -20.48 0.55 -1.48
N ALA A 422 -19.65 -0.45 -1.79
CA ALA A 422 -19.12 -1.40 -0.82
C ALA A 422 -18.17 -0.74 0.18
N LYS A 423 -18.15 -1.25 1.41
CA LYS A 423 -17.18 -0.85 2.44
C LYS A 423 -15.77 -1.08 1.90
N ARG A 424 -14.93 -0.03 1.96
CA ARG A 424 -13.58 -0.07 1.41
C ARG A 424 -12.61 0.77 2.23
N GLN A 425 -11.33 0.45 2.11
CA GLN A 425 -10.23 1.30 2.55
C GLN A 425 -10.14 2.56 1.71
N ALA A 426 -9.42 3.57 2.19
CA ALA A 426 -9.18 4.80 1.45
C ALA A 426 -8.15 4.62 0.33
N VAL A 427 -8.44 3.69 -0.58
CA VAL A 427 -7.68 3.33 -1.77
C VAL A 427 -8.55 3.57 -2.99
N LEU A 428 -8.06 4.42 -3.89
CA LEU A 428 -8.80 4.85 -5.07
C LEU A 428 -7.98 4.52 -6.31
N SER A 429 -8.42 3.49 -7.03
CA SER A 429 -7.94 3.16 -8.38
C SER A 429 -8.89 3.72 -9.41
N PHE A 430 -8.38 4.41 -10.43
CA PHE A 430 -9.19 5.15 -11.38
C PHE A 430 -8.55 5.26 -12.76
N LEU A 431 -9.39 5.51 -13.75
CA LEU A 431 -9.03 5.95 -15.09
C LEU A 431 -9.44 7.40 -15.28
N ILE A 432 -8.62 8.16 -16.00
CA ILE A 432 -8.96 9.49 -16.49
C ILE A 432 -9.15 9.41 -17.99
N TYR A 433 -10.33 9.77 -18.46
CA TYR A 433 -10.71 9.74 -19.87
C TYR A 433 -10.33 11.03 -20.59
N THR A 434 -9.88 10.86 -21.82
CA THR A 434 -9.67 11.98 -22.73
C THR A 434 -10.97 12.35 -23.42
N THR A 435 -11.03 13.56 -23.97
CA THR A 435 -12.18 14.10 -24.66
C THR A 435 -11.80 14.60 -26.05
N THR A 436 -12.76 14.59 -26.97
CA THR A 436 -12.66 15.12 -28.33
C THR A 436 -13.93 15.86 -28.71
N TYR A 437 -13.94 16.55 -29.86
CA TYR A 437 -15.16 17.11 -30.44
C TYR A 437 -15.79 16.14 -31.44
N SER A 438 -17.11 15.98 -31.36
CA SER A 438 -17.91 15.34 -32.41
C SER A 438 -18.40 16.39 -33.42
N SER A 439 -18.24 16.13 -34.71
CA SER A 439 -18.74 16.98 -35.80
C SER A 439 -20.23 16.77 -36.11
N SER A 440 -20.89 15.80 -35.47
CA SER A 440 -22.26 15.40 -35.78
C SER A 440 -23.21 15.53 -34.56
N GLY A 441 -24.05 16.57 -34.59
CA GLY A 441 -25.46 16.53 -34.16
C GLY A 441 -25.83 16.87 -32.71
N ASP A 442 -26.80 17.80 -32.60
CA ASP A 442 -27.72 18.12 -31.48
C ASP A 442 -27.17 18.68 -30.16
N ILE A 443 -26.97 20.00 -30.18
CA ILE A 443 -27.02 20.85 -28.98
C ILE A 443 -28.50 21.04 -28.62
N ASN A 444 -29.10 20.08 -27.91
CA ASN A 444 -30.38 20.26 -27.24
C ASN A 444 -30.24 19.77 -25.80
N GLY A 445 -29.88 20.68 -24.92
CA GLY A 445 -29.78 20.45 -23.48
C GLY A 445 -29.53 21.79 -22.79
N GLU A 446 -30.60 22.45 -22.38
CA GLU A 446 -30.54 23.66 -21.55
C GLU A 446 -30.02 23.32 -20.15
N ASP A 447 -29.16 24.24 -19.69
CA ASP A 447 -28.88 24.64 -18.32
C ASP A 447 -27.81 23.92 -17.47
N ASN A 448 -26.78 24.73 -17.20
CA ASN A 448 -25.73 24.72 -16.17
C ASN A 448 -24.35 24.06 -16.41
N GLU A 449 -24.11 23.31 -17.49
CA GLU A 449 -22.76 22.75 -17.79
C GLU A 449 -21.91 23.58 -18.77
N LEU A 450 -22.25 24.85 -19.03
CA LEU A 450 -21.70 25.65 -20.12
C LEU A 450 -20.22 26.13 -19.95
N TYR A 451 -19.52 25.75 -18.88
CA TYR A 451 -18.10 26.14 -18.68
C TYR A 451 -17.09 24.99 -18.83
N LEU A 452 -17.45 23.74 -18.51
CA LEU A 452 -16.52 22.62 -18.61
C LEU A 452 -16.30 22.19 -20.06
N TRP A 453 -17.36 22.11 -20.87
CA TRP A 453 -17.31 21.68 -22.29
C TRP A 453 -16.37 22.52 -23.19
N ARG A 454 -16.06 23.77 -22.79
CA ARG A 454 -15.10 24.61 -23.54
C ARG A 454 -13.66 24.15 -23.33
N GLU A 455 -13.37 23.57 -22.17
CA GLU A 455 -12.05 23.05 -21.84
C GLU A 455 -11.94 21.53 -22.08
N THR A 456 -13.05 20.80 -21.93
CA THR A 456 -13.19 19.35 -22.18
C THR A 456 -14.14 19.13 -23.35
N GLY A 457 -13.76 18.39 -24.39
CA GLY A 457 -14.64 18.17 -25.56
C GLY A 457 -15.98 17.50 -25.20
N ASN A 458 -16.92 17.47 -26.16
CA ASN A 458 -18.27 16.91 -25.95
C ASN A 458 -18.37 15.39 -26.10
N LYS A 459 -17.28 14.71 -26.47
CA LYS A 459 -17.24 13.25 -26.64
C LYS A 459 -16.09 12.63 -25.85
N LYS A 460 -16.40 11.60 -25.06
CA LYS A 460 -15.42 10.76 -24.35
C LYS A 460 -14.65 9.88 -25.34
N ASP A 461 -13.34 9.79 -25.18
CA ASP A 461 -12.42 9.01 -26.00
C ASP A 461 -11.67 7.98 -25.13
N LYS A 462 -10.52 7.43 -25.55
CA LYS A 462 -9.71 6.49 -24.76
C LYS A 462 -9.21 7.11 -23.43
N PRO A 463 -9.00 6.32 -22.38
CA PRO A 463 -8.36 6.78 -21.15
C PRO A 463 -6.91 7.19 -21.36
N LEU A 464 -6.41 8.13 -20.57
CA LEU A 464 -4.99 8.36 -20.40
C LEU A 464 -4.34 7.11 -19.79
N HIS A 465 -3.13 6.79 -20.25
CA HIS A 465 -2.35 5.69 -19.69
C HIS A 465 -2.10 5.89 -18.18
N GLY A 466 -2.38 4.90 -17.34
CA GLY A 466 -2.25 5.03 -15.87
C GLY A 466 -0.87 5.54 -15.39
N PRO A 467 0.25 4.98 -15.88
CA PRO A 467 1.59 5.53 -15.63
C PRO A 467 1.80 6.97 -16.11
N PHE A 468 1.10 7.44 -17.15
CA PHE A 468 1.17 8.84 -17.58
C PHE A 468 0.48 9.76 -16.58
N VAL A 469 -0.72 9.41 -16.11
CA VAL A 469 -1.43 10.17 -15.08
C VAL A 469 -0.61 10.23 -13.78
N ALA A 470 -0.02 9.11 -13.35
CA ALA A 470 0.89 9.09 -12.20
C ALA A 470 2.13 9.99 -12.43
N LYS A 471 2.67 10.02 -13.65
CA LYS A 471 3.78 10.89 -14.01
C LYS A 471 3.39 12.38 -13.98
N LEU A 472 2.19 12.73 -14.40
CA LEU A 472 1.66 14.10 -14.30
C LEU A 472 1.45 14.52 -12.84
N LEU A 473 0.90 13.64 -12.01
CA LEU A 473 0.76 13.87 -10.56
C LEU A 473 2.12 14.17 -9.91
N ASN A 474 3.15 13.38 -10.26
CA ASN A 474 4.51 13.61 -9.79
C ASN A 474 5.09 14.93 -10.30
N ASP A 475 5.12 15.13 -11.62
CA ASP A 475 5.86 16.23 -12.23
C ASP A 475 5.20 17.59 -11.97
N LEU A 476 3.87 17.67 -12.05
CA LEU A 476 3.15 18.94 -11.87
C LEU A 476 2.94 19.30 -10.40
N PHE A 477 2.74 18.29 -9.53
CA PHE A 477 2.21 18.49 -8.19
C PHE A 477 3.06 17.89 -7.07
N GLY A 478 4.06 17.06 -7.38
CA GLY A 478 4.85 16.34 -6.37
C GLY A 478 4.12 15.14 -5.74
N ILE A 479 2.93 14.80 -6.24
CA ILE A 479 2.10 13.73 -5.70
C ILE A 479 2.62 12.37 -6.19
N GLN A 480 3.02 11.53 -5.24
CA GLN A 480 3.56 10.19 -5.49
C GLN A 480 2.42 9.18 -5.56
N ALA A 481 1.88 8.97 -6.75
CA ALA A 481 0.87 7.97 -7.07
C ALA A 481 1.49 6.75 -7.77
N ARG A 482 0.72 5.67 -7.93
CA ARG A 482 1.16 4.46 -8.65
C ARG A 482 0.36 4.24 -9.93
N GLY A 483 1.05 4.01 -11.04
CA GLY A 483 0.45 3.60 -12.31
C GLY A 483 0.71 2.13 -12.65
N GLY A 484 -0.25 1.45 -13.26
CA GLY A 484 -0.12 0.07 -13.76
C GLY A 484 -1.21 -0.87 -13.23
N CYS A 485 -0.95 -2.18 -13.20
CA CYS A 485 -1.92 -3.21 -12.80
C CYS A 485 -1.82 -3.66 -11.33
N ALA A 486 -0.98 -2.98 -10.53
CA ALA A 486 -0.82 -3.20 -9.08
C ALA A 486 -0.67 -4.67 -8.61
N CYS A 487 0.00 -5.52 -9.42
CA CYS A 487 0.19 -6.94 -9.13
C CYS A 487 -1.12 -7.73 -8.94
N ALA A 488 -2.19 -7.31 -9.62
CA ALA A 488 -3.51 -7.95 -9.60
C ALA A 488 -4.02 -8.13 -11.03
N GLY A 489 -3.18 -8.75 -11.87
CA GLY A 489 -3.41 -8.93 -13.31
C GLY A 489 -4.79 -9.50 -13.65
N PRO A 490 -5.18 -10.68 -13.11
CA PRO A 490 -6.49 -11.28 -13.36
C PRO A 490 -7.65 -10.34 -12.98
N TYR A 491 -7.60 -9.72 -11.80
CA TYR A 491 -8.63 -8.76 -11.39
C TYR A 491 -8.66 -7.52 -12.29
N GLY A 492 -7.50 -7.05 -12.74
CA GLY A 492 -7.39 -5.99 -13.72
C GLY A 492 -8.06 -6.33 -15.06
N HIS A 493 -8.03 -7.59 -15.50
CA HIS A 493 -8.75 -8.02 -16.70
C HIS A 493 -10.26 -7.89 -16.48
N ILE A 494 -10.76 -8.30 -15.32
CA ILE A 494 -12.18 -8.19 -14.98
C ILE A 494 -12.60 -6.70 -14.92
N LEU A 495 -11.86 -5.88 -14.19
CA LEU A 495 -12.15 -4.45 -14.02
C LEU A 495 -12.12 -3.67 -15.35
N LEU A 496 -11.21 -4.03 -16.25
CA LEU A 496 -11.03 -3.36 -17.53
C LEU A 496 -11.74 -4.08 -18.69
N LYS A 497 -12.53 -5.13 -18.40
CA LYS A 497 -13.27 -5.94 -19.37
C LYS A 497 -12.38 -6.49 -20.50
N VAL A 498 -11.20 -6.97 -20.13
CA VAL A 498 -10.27 -7.64 -21.05
C VAL A 498 -10.67 -9.11 -21.15
N ASP A 499 -11.09 -9.53 -22.34
CA ASP A 499 -11.40 -10.92 -22.64
C ASP A 499 -10.12 -11.74 -22.94
N GLU A 500 -10.29 -13.04 -23.14
CA GLU A 500 -9.18 -13.96 -23.41
C GLU A 500 -8.41 -13.63 -24.71
N PRO A 501 -9.05 -13.36 -25.86
CA PRO A 501 -8.33 -12.92 -27.07
C PRO A 501 -7.45 -11.69 -26.85
N HIS A 502 -7.97 -10.64 -26.20
CA HIS A 502 -7.18 -9.44 -25.90
C HIS A 502 -6.04 -9.75 -24.92
N SER A 503 -6.29 -10.59 -23.91
CA SER A 503 -5.25 -11.04 -22.96
C SER A 503 -4.09 -11.76 -23.67
N LEU A 504 -4.39 -12.66 -24.60
CA LEU A 504 -3.39 -13.38 -25.39
C LEU A 504 -2.64 -12.43 -26.34
N ALA A 505 -3.33 -11.48 -26.96
CA ALA A 505 -2.70 -10.45 -27.77
C ALA A 505 -1.73 -9.57 -26.96
N PHE A 506 -2.06 -9.23 -25.71
CA PHE A 506 -1.10 -8.57 -24.81
C PHE A 506 0.12 -9.45 -24.54
N LYS A 507 -0.08 -10.75 -24.29
CA LYS A 507 1.03 -11.70 -24.05
C LYS A 507 1.98 -11.74 -25.24
N ASP A 508 1.45 -11.85 -26.45
CA ASP A 508 2.24 -11.96 -27.68
C ASP A 508 3.01 -10.65 -27.97
N ALA A 509 2.36 -9.48 -27.83
CA ALA A 509 3.04 -8.19 -27.95
C ALA A 509 4.16 -7.98 -26.90
N ILE A 510 3.95 -8.44 -25.67
CA ILE A 510 4.98 -8.41 -24.61
C ILE A 510 6.15 -9.32 -24.99
N GLN A 511 5.90 -10.50 -25.56
CA GLN A 511 6.95 -11.41 -26.04
C GLN A 511 7.76 -10.81 -27.19
N MET A 512 7.14 -9.98 -28.03
CA MET A 512 7.83 -9.17 -29.07
C MET A 512 8.61 -7.98 -28.49
N GLY A 513 8.57 -7.77 -27.17
CA GLY A 513 9.31 -6.72 -26.48
C GLY A 513 8.53 -5.42 -26.24
N TYR A 514 7.22 -5.38 -26.52
CA TYR A 514 6.36 -4.22 -26.35
C TYR A 514 5.59 -4.25 -25.02
N SER A 515 6.29 -4.13 -23.87
CA SER A 515 5.62 -4.16 -22.56
C SER A 515 4.69 -2.97 -22.30
N GLY A 516 4.78 -1.90 -23.10
CA GLY A 516 3.95 -0.72 -22.99
C GLY A 516 2.48 -0.94 -23.33
N VAL A 517 2.11 -2.03 -24.01
CA VAL A 517 0.69 -2.34 -24.32
C VAL A 517 -0.14 -2.72 -23.10
N LYS A 518 0.51 -3.01 -21.97
CA LYS A 518 -0.16 -3.48 -20.75
C LYS A 518 -1.22 -2.47 -20.30
N PRO A 519 -2.48 -2.90 -20.13
CA PRO A 519 -3.49 -2.03 -19.58
C PRO A 519 -3.22 -1.79 -18.09
N GLY A 520 -3.80 -0.72 -17.55
CA GLY A 520 -3.65 -0.37 -16.15
C GLY A 520 -4.35 0.93 -15.80
N TRP A 521 -4.24 1.30 -14.53
CA TRP A 521 -4.91 2.46 -13.96
C TRP A 521 -3.93 3.29 -13.15
N THR A 522 -4.42 4.39 -12.58
CA THR A 522 -3.70 5.13 -11.54
C THR A 522 -4.34 4.83 -10.19
N ARG A 523 -3.51 4.70 -9.15
CA ARG A 523 -3.96 4.48 -7.78
C ARG A 523 -3.37 5.53 -6.85
N VAL A 524 -4.22 6.07 -6.00
CA VAL A 524 -3.86 6.89 -4.83
C VAL A 524 -4.47 6.28 -3.57
N SER A 525 -3.93 6.64 -2.41
CA SER A 525 -4.44 6.21 -1.11
C SER A 525 -4.36 7.36 -0.09
N PHE A 526 -5.35 7.46 0.79
CA PHE A 526 -5.47 8.51 1.80
C PHE A 526 -5.34 7.89 3.21
N PRO A 527 -4.12 7.79 3.76
CA PRO A 527 -3.94 7.18 5.07
C PRO A 527 -4.62 8.00 6.17
N TYR A 528 -5.10 7.34 7.22
CA TYR A 528 -5.75 7.94 8.39
C TYR A 528 -5.06 9.15 9.06
N TYR A 529 -3.76 9.34 8.84
CA TYR A 529 -2.96 10.42 9.41
C TYR A 529 -2.70 11.59 8.44
N MET A 530 -3.11 11.47 7.17
CA MET A 530 -3.00 12.54 6.16
C MET A 530 -3.64 13.84 6.69
N SER A 531 -3.07 14.98 6.32
CA SER A 531 -3.66 16.28 6.63
C SER A 531 -4.85 16.61 5.70
N LYS A 532 -5.80 17.43 6.16
CA LYS A 532 -6.92 17.87 5.31
C LYS A 532 -6.40 18.63 4.09
N GLU A 533 -5.37 19.44 4.29
CA GLU A 533 -4.75 20.26 3.25
C GLU A 533 -4.14 19.40 2.12
N GLU A 534 -3.47 18.29 2.46
CA GLU A 534 -2.95 17.34 1.46
C GLU A 534 -4.06 16.55 0.76
N PHE A 535 -5.07 16.11 1.51
CA PHE A 535 -6.23 15.41 0.96
C PHE A 535 -6.94 16.24 -0.11
N GLU A 536 -7.26 17.50 0.22
CA GLU A 536 -7.87 18.46 -0.71
C GLU A 536 -6.99 18.73 -1.93
N PHE A 537 -5.68 18.88 -1.72
CA PHE A 537 -4.73 19.10 -2.81
C PHE A 537 -4.68 17.92 -3.79
N ILE A 538 -4.70 16.68 -3.28
CA ILE A 538 -4.71 15.49 -4.14
C ILE A 538 -5.99 15.45 -4.99
N LEU A 539 -7.17 15.68 -4.40
CA LEU A 539 -8.43 15.69 -5.15
C LEU A 539 -8.45 16.80 -6.22
N ALA A 540 -8.00 18.00 -5.87
CA ALA A 540 -7.88 19.11 -6.83
C ALA A 540 -6.91 18.80 -7.98
N ALA A 541 -5.81 18.08 -7.72
CA ALA A 541 -4.88 17.64 -8.75
C ALA A 541 -5.50 16.57 -9.67
N LEU A 542 -6.30 15.64 -9.14
CA LEU A 542 -7.04 14.66 -9.94
C LEU A 542 -8.05 15.34 -10.87
N GLU A 543 -8.83 16.29 -10.34
CA GLU A 543 -9.75 17.11 -11.11
C GLU A 543 -9.02 17.91 -12.20
N PHE A 544 -7.88 18.53 -11.86
CA PHE A 544 -7.03 19.21 -12.85
C PHE A 544 -6.64 18.27 -14.01
N ILE A 545 -6.16 17.06 -13.71
CA ILE A 545 -5.75 16.12 -14.77
C ILE A 545 -6.96 15.65 -15.58
N SER A 546 -8.13 15.51 -14.97
CA SER A 546 -9.37 15.16 -15.67
C SER A 546 -9.82 16.20 -16.70
N ILE A 547 -9.39 17.46 -16.53
CA ILE A 547 -9.73 18.57 -17.43
C ILE A 547 -8.58 18.83 -18.42
N TYR A 548 -7.35 18.87 -17.94
CA TYR A 548 -6.19 19.37 -18.69
C TYR A 548 -5.17 18.29 -19.06
N GLY A 549 -5.24 17.10 -18.46
CA GLY A 549 -4.18 16.08 -18.53
C GLY A 549 -3.78 15.69 -19.96
N GLN A 550 -4.75 15.56 -20.86
CA GLN A 550 -4.48 15.23 -22.27
C GLN A 550 -3.60 16.27 -22.97
N ARG A 551 -3.68 17.54 -22.58
CA ARG A 551 -2.91 18.63 -23.21
C ARG A 551 -1.41 18.47 -22.99
N PHE A 552 -1.00 17.72 -21.97
CA PHE A 552 0.40 17.47 -21.65
C PHE A 552 1.02 16.36 -22.50
N LEU A 553 0.24 15.54 -23.22
CA LEU A 553 0.77 14.45 -24.05
C LEU A 553 1.94 14.88 -24.96
N PRO A 554 1.90 16.03 -25.68
CA PRO A 554 3.00 16.51 -26.51
C PRO A 554 4.32 16.69 -25.78
N LEU A 555 4.29 16.99 -24.47
CA LEU A 555 5.48 17.25 -23.65
C LEU A 555 6.21 15.99 -23.19
N TYR A 556 5.67 14.80 -23.44
CA TYR A 556 6.30 13.57 -23.01
C TYR A 556 6.62 12.64 -24.18
N HIS A 557 7.44 11.63 -23.97
CA HIS A 557 7.68 10.51 -24.88
C HIS A 557 7.16 9.24 -24.22
N PHE A 558 6.38 8.44 -24.95
CA PHE A 558 6.00 7.10 -24.52
C PHE A 558 6.92 6.07 -25.16
N ASN A 559 7.54 5.24 -24.32
CA ASN A 559 8.37 4.13 -24.78
C ASN A 559 7.52 2.85 -24.83
N TRP A 560 7.17 2.39 -26.03
CA TRP A 560 6.38 1.18 -26.25
C TRP A 560 7.04 -0.10 -25.71
N LYS A 561 8.37 -0.14 -25.59
CA LYS A 561 9.08 -1.32 -25.07
C LYS A 561 8.95 -1.45 -23.56
N SER A 562 9.00 -0.34 -22.84
CA SER A 562 8.98 -0.33 -21.36
C SER A 562 7.67 0.12 -20.73
N GLY A 563 6.81 0.83 -21.47
CA GLY A 563 5.64 1.53 -20.93
C GLY A 563 5.96 2.82 -20.17
N ALA A 564 7.22 3.28 -20.20
CA ALA A 564 7.65 4.46 -19.46
C ALA A 564 7.32 5.77 -20.20
N TRP A 565 7.09 6.82 -19.41
CA TRP A 565 6.86 8.19 -19.89
C TRP A 565 8.00 9.11 -19.47
N THR A 566 8.66 9.74 -20.45
CA THR A 566 9.81 10.63 -20.23
C THR A 566 9.51 12.05 -20.71
N PHE A 567 9.82 13.05 -19.90
CA PHE A 567 9.60 14.46 -20.27
C PHE A 567 10.53 14.92 -21.40
N LYS A 568 10.00 15.66 -22.37
CA LYS A 568 10.73 16.23 -23.51
C LYS A 568 11.01 17.71 -23.28
N LYS A 569 12.21 18.01 -22.76
CA LYS A 569 12.65 19.40 -22.50
C LYS A 569 12.59 20.31 -23.72
N LYS A 570 12.91 19.78 -24.92
CA LYS A 570 12.85 20.54 -26.18
C LYS A 570 11.42 20.95 -26.54
N ALA A 571 10.47 20.00 -26.51
CA ALA A 571 9.06 20.26 -26.80
C ALA A 571 8.44 21.29 -25.85
N PHE A 572 8.84 21.27 -24.58
CA PHE A 572 8.40 22.28 -23.62
C PHE A 572 8.92 23.69 -23.95
N LYS A 573 10.21 23.82 -24.29
CA LYS A 573 10.77 25.11 -24.73
C LYS A 573 10.07 25.63 -25.99
N GLU A 574 9.81 24.77 -26.97
CA GLU A 574 9.12 25.13 -28.21
C GLU A 574 7.67 25.58 -27.93
N ALA A 575 6.94 24.90 -27.04
CA ALA A 575 5.59 25.29 -26.65
C ALA A 575 5.54 26.66 -25.96
N LEU A 576 6.58 27.02 -25.19
CA LEU A 576 6.71 28.35 -24.57
C LEU A 576 7.04 29.44 -25.60
N ILE A 577 7.86 29.15 -26.61
CA ILE A 577 8.31 30.13 -27.62
C ILE A 577 7.24 30.35 -28.70
N GLY A 578 6.58 29.28 -29.17
CA GLY A 578 5.74 29.30 -30.37
C GLY A 578 4.40 30.06 -30.28
N ARG A 579 4.02 30.60 -29.12
CA ARG A 579 2.80 31.43 -28.96
C ARG A 579 3.06 32.87 -28.51
N ASP A 580 4.30 33.27 -28.28
CA ASP A 580 4.67 34.65 -27.89
C ASP A 580 4.68 35.65 -29.06
N HIS A 581 4.28 35.26 -30.28
CA HIS A 581 4.24 36.18 -31.43
C HIS A 581 3.09 37.20 -31.42
N ASN A 582 2.12 37.10 -30.49
CA ASN A 582 0.98 38.04 -30.40
C ASN A 582 0.92 38.88 -29.10
N CYS A 583 1.96 38.82 -28.27
CA CYS A 583 2.13 39.73 -27.14
C CYS A 583 3.58 40.24 -27.16
N ASN A 584 3.78 41.56 -27.18
CA ASN A 584 5.08 42.18 -26.89
C ASN A 584 5.43 41.99 -25.40
N PHE A 585 5.66 40.75 -24.99
CA PHE A 585 6.17 40.38 -23.69
C PHE A 585 7.18 39.27 -23.88
N CYS A 586 8.45 39.59 -23.62
CA CYS A 586 9.60 38.80 -24.00
C CYS A 586 9.59 37.41 -23.33
N GLY A 587 9.68 36.32 -24.09
CA GLY A 587 9.76 34.93 -23.58
C GLY A 587 10.90 34.66 -22.59
N SER A 588 11.89 35.57 -22.52
CA SER A 588 12.89 35.65 -21.45
C SER A 588 12.27 35.89 -20.06
N GLN A 589 11.24 36.74 -19.97
CA GLN A 589 10.51 37.05 -18.74
C GLN A 589 9.49 35.98 -18.33
N MET A 590 9.09 35.03 -19.19
CA MET A 590 8.35 33.85 -18.71
C MET A 590 9.30 32.85 -18.05
N ILE A 591 10.50 32.64 -18.58
CA ILE A 591 11.50 31.77 -17.95
C ILE A 591 12.02 32.39 -16.64
N HIS A 592 12.16 33.72 -16.57
CA HIS A 592 12.50 34.45 -15.33
C HIS A 592 11.30 34.75 -14.40
N GLY A 593 10.10 34.98 -14.93
CA GLY A 593 8.87 35.18 -14.15
C GLY A 593 8.27 33.86 -13.65
N LEU A 594 8.70 32.73 -14.22
CA LEU A 594 8.59 31.40 -13.65
C LEU A 594 9.72 31.08 -12.66
N ASN A 595 10.64 31.99 -12.28
CA ASN A 595 11.56 31.80 -11.13
C ASN A 595 10.76 31.11 -9.98
N LEU A 596 10.85 29.80 -9.68
CA LEU A 596 11.89 28.78 -9.82
C LEU A 596 13.16 29.06 -9.01
N GLY A 597 13.30 30.27 -8.48
CA GLY A 597 14.02 30.53 -7.24
C GLY A 597 13.00 31.07 -6.25
N CYS A 598 12.81 30.39 -5.11
CA CYS A 598 12.34 31.09 -3.93
C CYS A 598 13.31 32.26 -3.72
N HIS A 599 12.84 33.50 -3.77
CA HIS A 599 13.51 34.50 -2.97
C HIS A 599 13.39 33.99 -1.54
N ASP A 600 14.50 33.53 -0.98
CA ASP A 600 14.69 33.42 0.45
C ASP A 600 14.43 34.82 1.03
N THR A 601 13.17 35.11 1.36
CA THR A 601 12.94 35.92 2.55
C THR A 601 13.62 35.14 3.65
N LYS A 602 14.69 35.73 4.21
CA LYS A 602 15.41 35.22 5.38
C LYS A 602 14.42 34.89 6.50
N GLU A 603 13.84 33.71 6.48
CA GLU A 603 13.32 33.07 7.68
C GLU A 603 14.56 32.56 8.40
N ASN A 604 14.77 33.12 9.58
CA ASN A 604 15.86 32.76 10.46
C ASN A 604 15.93 31.24 10.59
N ASN A 605 17.06 30.66 10.14
CA ASN A 605 17.45 29.26 10.35
C ASN A 605 17.75 28.98 11.83
N HIS A 606 16.73 29.11 12.68
CA HIS A 606 16.75 28.68 14.07
C HIS A 606 15.45 27.91 14.37
N GLY A 607 15.53 26.58 14.27
CA GLY A 607 14.52 25.64 14.76
C GLY A 607 13.78 24.88 13.66
N GLY A 608 13.87 23.55 13.68
CA GLY A 608 13.10 22.64 12.81
C GLY A 608 11.60 22.67 13.12
N GLY A 609 10.91 23.71 12.66
CA GLY A 609 9.46 23.82 12.68
C GLY A 609 8.87 23.44 11.33
N SER A 610 7.81 22.61 11.35
CA SER A 610 6.96 22.35 10.19
C SER A 610 6.44 23.68 9.60
N PRO A 611 6.32 23.84 8.27
CA PRO A 611 5.78 25.05 7.66
C PRO A 611 4.39 25.37 8.24
N SER A 612 4.09 26.66 8.43
CA SER A 612 2.75 27.07 8.83
C SER A 612 1.72 26.53 7.83
N LYS A 613 0.53 26.13 8.31
CA LYS A 613 -0.55 25.61 7.46
C LYS A 613 -0.85 26.54 6.27
N GLU A 614 -0.82 27.85 6.52
CA GLU A 614 -1.00 28.90 5.51
C GLU A 614 0.09 28.84 4.42
N GLY A 615 1.36 28.63 4.79
CA GLY A 615 2.46 28.47 3.84
C GLY A 615 2.33 27.20 2.98
N LEU A 616 1.78 26.12 3.53
CA LEU A 616 1.54 24.88 2.79
C LEU A 616 0.44 25.05 1.73
N ILE A 617 -0.69 25.65 2.13
CA ILE A 617 -1.81 25.94 1.21
C ILE A 617 -1.34 26.85 0.07
N TYR A 618 -0.57 27.89 0.38
CA TYR A 618 -0.01 28.79 -0.63
C TYR A 618 0.86 28.05 -1.66
N LYS A 619 1.70 27.10 -1.23
CA LYS A 619 2.49 26.27 -2.15
C LYS A 619 1.60 25.44 -3.09
N TYR A 620 0.57 24.79 -2.56
CA TYR A 620 -0.36 23.97 -3.34
C TYR A 620 -1.16 24.77 -4.36
N VAL A 621 -1.65 25.95 -3.98
CA VAL A 621 -2.32 26.89 -4.89
C VAL A 621 -1.37 27.30 -6.02
N LYS A 622 -0.13 27.67 -5.70
CA LYS A 622 0.88 28.04 -6.70
C LYS A 622 1.18 26.90 -7.68
N TYR A 623 1.21 25.64 -7.23
CA TYR A 623 1.38 24.48 -8.12
C TYR A 623 0.22 24.34 -9.11
N LEU A 624 -1.02 24.47 -8.64
CA LEU A 624 -2.22 24.42 -9.49
C LEU A 624 -2.27 25.57 -10.50
N GLU A 625 -1.97 26.79 -10.07
CA GLU A 625 -1.91 27.97 -10.96
C GLU A 625 -0.84 27.83 -12.04
N THR A 626 0.35 27.36 -11.65
CA THR A 626 1.45 27.11 -12.59
C THR A 626 1.04 26.06 -13.61
N ALA A 627 0.43 24.95 -13.17
CA ALA A 627 -0.05 23.89 -14.05
C ALA A 627 -1.14 24.40 -15.02
N LYS A 628 -2.10 25.21 -14.53
CA LYS A 628 -3.15 25.84 -15.36
C LYS A 628 -2.57 26.78 -16.42
N ARG A 629 -1.58 27.60 -16.05
CA ARG A 629 -0.89 28.50 -17.00
C ARG A 629 -0.16 27.71 -18.09
N ILE A 630 0.47 26.59 -17.76
CA ILE A 630 1.12 25.74 -18.76
C ILE A 630 0.07 25.09 -19.66
N ALA A 631 -1.01 24.55 -19.08
CA ALA A 631 -2.08 23.90 -19.83
C ALA A 631 -2.78 24.82 -20.85
N SER A 632 -2.84 26.13 -20.60
CA SER A 632 -3.43 27.09 -21.54
C SER A 632 -2.55 27.36 -22.77
N LEU A 633 -1.23 27.13 -22.67
CA LEU A 633 -0.28 27.24 -23.78
C LEU A 633 -0.27 26.00 -24.68
N LEU A 634 -0.80 24.87 -24.19
CA LEU A 634 -0.80 23.59 -24.89
C LEU A 634 -2.05 23.42 -25.77
N PRO A 635 -2.00 22.58 -26.82
CA PRO A 635 -3.17 22.26 -27.63
C PRO A 635 -4.23 21.55 -26.79
N LYS A 636 -5.50 21.97 -26.92
CA LYS A 636 -6.61 21.37 -26.18
C LYS A 636 -6.82 19.88 -26.53
N PHE A 637 -6.70 19.56 -27.82
CA PHE A 637 -6.92 18.23 -28.38
C PHE A 637 -5.69 17.82 -29.21
N PRO A 638 -4.61 17.34 -28.57
CA PRO A 638 -3.43 16.93 -29.30
C PRO A 638 -3.73 15.70 -30.18
N PRO A 639 -3.11 15.62 -31.38
CA PRO A 639 -3.29 14.47 -32.26
C PRO A 639 -2.77 13.19 -31.60
N GLN A 640 -3.35 12.05 -31.96
CA GLN A 640 -2.87 10.75 -31.54
C GLN A 640 -1.47 10.49 -32.12
N ARG A 641 -0.58 9.89 -31.33
CA ARG A 641 0.77 9.58 -31.79
C ARG A 641 0.85 8.33 -32.65
N SER A 642 1.90 8.26 -33.47
CA SER A 642 2.23 7.07 -34.23
C SER A 642 2.53 5.89 -33.30
N MET A 643 1.98 4.75 -33.69
CA MET A 643 2.19 3.46 -33.05
C MET A 643 3.17 2.64 -33.91
N PRO A 644 4.02 1.79 -33.33
CA PRO A 644 4.79 0.80 -34.09
C PRO A 644 3.85 -0.03 -34.97
N GLU A 645 4.25 -0.28 -36.21
CA GLU A 645 3.42 -1.02 -37.20
C GLU A 645 3.13 -2.45 -36.75
N GLU A 646 3.95 -3.01 -35.86
CA GLU A 646 3.79 -4.38 -35.35
C GLU A 646 2.77 -4.49 -34.20
N ILE A 647 2.22 -3.37 -33.70
CA ILE A 647 1.21 -3.37 -32.65
C ILE A 647 -0.16 -3.12 -33.28
N ASP A 648 -1.10 -4.04 -33.06
CA ASP A 648 -2.49 -3.84 -33.46
C ASP A 648 -3.09 -2.61 -32.75
N PRO A 649 -3.58 -1.60 -33.49
CA PRO A 649 -4.22 -0.41 -32.89
C PRO A 649 -5.42 -0.71 -31.99
N ASN A 650 -6.11 -1.84 -32.22
CA ASN A 650 -7.25 -2.27 -31.39
C ASN A 650 -6.80 -2.79 -30.02
N LEU A 651 -5.56 -3.25 -29.91
CA LEU A 651 -4.98 -3.72 -28.65
C LEU A 651 -4.76 -2.57 -27.65
N VAL A 652 -4.52 -1.35 -28.15
CA VAL A 652 -4.18 -0.21 -27.30
C VAL A 652 -5.45 0.45 -26.76
N THR A 653 -5.76 0.13 -25.50
CA THR A 653 -6.98 0.58 -24.80
C THR A 653 -6.85 1.99 -24.18
N PHE A 654 -5.78 2.72 -24.47
CA PHE A 654 -5.49 4.05 -23.90
C PHE A 654 -4.96 5.02 -24.97
N ARG A 655 -4.91 6.31 -24.64
CA ARG A 655 -4.37 7.38 -25.49
C ARG A 655 -2.87 7.56 -25.26
N VAL A 656 -2.12 7.77 -26.35
CA VAL A 656 -0.67 7.98 -26.38
C VAL A 656 -0.28 9.22 -27.17
#